data_AF-A0A1R0GSW6-F1
#
_entry.id   AF-A0A1R0GSW6-F1
#
_cell.length_a   1.000
_cell.length_b   1.000
_cell.length_c   1.000
_cell.angle_alpha   90.00
_cell.angle_beta   90.00
_cell.angle_gamma   90.00
#
_symmetry.space_group_name_H-M   'P 1'
#
loop_
_entity.id
_entity.type
_entity.pdbx_description
1 polymer ?
#
loop_
_entity_poly.entity_id
_entity_poly.type
_entity_poly.pdbx_seq_one_letter_code
_entity_poly.pdbx_strand_id
1 'polypeptide(L)'
;MTSRLWSERDIPFTPTLNSQNEDLSPQDTNLNQKNSISDISINSDSPSIFRLGSLKCIQEVSQCPISYKNSRNSEDGVSHNASKMSKSSEDIPTSTNARKFDSSENEVLFNTTETANNSKYDGSVLSLSITDNKLFSGSQDSNIYVWDLQTFQLIRVLSGHTGGIMCLALDRNSSLLFSGSADGTIRVWDVDTLSCLYKIVAGSNSGSILSIVYVDEYELIVIGCQNSTIQWFSLKSKDDVSKNNRMAEILLRKSKFFEGTGNPEVKTDSPAYYLSGGSTRDPDFFLINPNSSSSTLNDMENVYIIFDNNTIPNAHYGYVNSLYSSKLPDCIDTVLFSSSSDNSIKIWKISDNNISLMDTLELPEDEEMGVLSIAIHDELLFTGLQGGEVLVWDLEIRRPIRFLKGHTDDVLSIVYLNDFIYTGSYDGTICAWTNNFEPVFKLSAHDYSHVLSMVVSPIENMLVSGSSHNTIKFWRQSLQKTSPKPSPASSNIEFFSQPQLGLDSSVDIYNPQTDKICSSFMITCLDQWISFKSVSGHNEFQKECRSSAKFLKDLAFSLGASESRLLAGSSGRNPLVYFRFDPNSDKTQAIPFSKDTETIVIYGHYDVVPAGDSSSWDSFPFSLKGKDGYLYGRGVTDNKGPVLSMLFSVYELYHSKELSIPVVFLIEGEEENLCEGLDDAVKANSHLFGKPKLVLLSSSYWIGENKPCLTYGMRGNIRVKLEVDSLRTSDVHSGVWGGASNEPLIWLTNIISKLTSPNGKVNIPGFNDLVDDVTPEEHERMNSLVDTIFKNESEYNLIEPRSKFMTVPKNLSSISNVVSWPSKERFEDSNLNSNQSDSSHDNYKREKIFNQLMHRWRYPTLSIHKISLNSSSPSYNFGLIPPVSSATISMRTVPSQTYEHIADNISLYVKTIFTNLVGEMVPSRNFSFSVHETKSCFDDSSSHLFELHEIHSGTHYSTPLILKLEIKQISDWWLANTNHMYYKMAADIISKEWDEEKSNPNYKEKSSKKSEINSKKCGGSDQFYIKKIGENQNSASMNLHIKDGSGPQQTLSDQNSGGYNNSIYDSNTNNVLLVREGGSIPAVPWLEKFFGGDCVCMNIPMGQSSDNAHLPNERIRLVNLIKGRSIVKNLIYEIGKIQTI
;
A
#
# COMPACT_ATOMS: atom_id res chain seq x y z
N MET A 1 -23.84 19.92 -8.87
CA MET A 1 -24.46 21.26 -9.03
C MET A 1 -24.32 21.98 -7.69
N THR A 2 -23.09 21.97 -7.16
CA THR A 2 -22.82 21.99 -5.71
C THR A 2 -21.51 22.70 -5.35
N SER A 3 -20.56 22.83 -6.29
CA SER A 3 -19.33 23.62 -6.13
C SER A 3 -19.38 24.92 -6.97
N ARG A 4 -19.57 24.83 -8.30
CA ARG A 4 -19.56 26.01 -9.21
C ARG A 4 -20.78 26.93 -9.21
N LEU A 5 -21.82 26.66 -8.42
CA LEU A 5 -22.97 27.56 -8.24
C LEU A 5 -22.91 28.35 -6.92
N TRP A 6 -21.96 28.04 -6.03
CA TRP A 6 -21.92 28.54 -4.65
C TRP A 6 -20.65 29.37 -4.36
N SER A 7 -20.29 30.25 -5.29
CA SER A 7 -19.22 31.23 -5.10
C SER A 7 -19.66 32.64 -5.49
N GLU A 8 -20.50 33.28 -4.67
CA GLU A 8 -20.61 34.75 -4.70
C GLU A 8 -19.43 35.37 -3.96
N ARG A 9 -18.40 35.75 -4.73
CA ARG A 9 -17.35 36.65 -4.25
C ARG A 9 -17.85 38.10 -4.33
N ASP A 10 -18.39 38.61 -3.25
CA ASP A 10 -18.53 40.06 -3.04
C ASP A 10 -18.02 40.45 -1.63
N ILE A 11 -16.70 40.66 -1.56
CA ILE A 11 -16.06 41.38 -0.44
C ILE A 11 -15.58 42.73 -1.01
N PRO A 12 -16.12 43.87 -0.56
CA PRO A 12 -15.75 45.18 -1.09
C PRO A 12 -14.39 45.62 -0.53
N PHE A 13 -13.32 45.41 -1.31
CA PHE A 13 -12.00 45.97 -0.99
C PHE A 13 -11.94 47.47 -1.32
N THR A 14 -11.90 48.29 -0.29
CA THR A 14 -11.58 49.73 -0.38
C THR A 14 -10.10 49.93 -0.76
N PRO A 15 -9.77 50.72 -1.80
CA PRO A 15 -8.39 50.95 -2.19
C PRO A 15 -7.74 52.06 -1.34
N THR A 16 -6.71 51.72 -0.57
CA THR A 16 -5.79 52.72 0.03
C THR A 16 -4.77 53.18 -1.00
N LEU A 17 -4.74 54.49 -1.29
CA LEU A 17 -3.71 55.10 -2.13
C LEU A 17 -2.33 55.06 -1.45
N ASN A 18 -1.30 54.68 -2.21
CA ASN A 18 -0.07 55.44 -2.45
C ASN A 18 0.76 54.69 -3.50
N SER A 19 0.84 55.14 -4.75
CA SER A 19 1.58 56.31 -5.25
C SER A 19 3.11 56.14 -5.23
N GLN A 20 3.68 55.76 -6.38
CA GLN A 20 4.66 56.57 -7.14
C GLN A 20 5.10 55.86 -8.44
N ASN A 21 4.96 56.59 -9.56
CA ASN A 21 5.89 56.76 -10.69
C ASN A 21 6.52 55.53 -11.41
N GLU A 22 6.72 55.50 -12.74
CA GLU A 22 6.38 56.46 -13.82
C GLU A 22 6.47 55.73 -15.20
N ASP A 23 5.72 56.26 -16.17
CA ASP A 23 6.06 56.40 -17.60
C ASP A 23 5.99 55.29 -18.69
N LEU A 24 5.39 55.75 -19.81
CA LEU A 24 5.62 55.43 -21.24
C LEU A 24 4.95 54.22 -21.94
N SER A 25 3.69 54.47 -22.35
CA SER A 25 3.15 54.46 -23.73
C SER A 25 3.31 53.26 -24.71
N PRO A 26 2.31 53.01 -25.61
CA PRO A 26 2.20 51.75 -26.37
C PRO A 26 2.61 51.85 -27.86
N GLN A 27 3.00 50.73 -28.48
CA GLN A 27 2.82 50.49 -29.93
C GLN A 27 2.60 49.01 -30.27
N ASP A 28 1.58 48.74 -31.10
CA ASP A 28 1.35 47.46 -31.75
C ASP A 28 2.46 47.09 -32.73
N THR A 29 2.86 45.81 -32.77
CA THR A 29 3.37 45.19 -34.00
C THR A 29 2.93 43.72 -34.13
N ASN A 30 2.47 43.36 -35.33
CA ASN A 30 2.08 42.00 -35.71
C ASN A 30 3.27 41.03 -35.67
N LEU A 31 3.01 39.73 -35.43
CA LEU A 31 3.21 38.65 -36.43
C LEU A 31 2.98 37.21 -35.89
N ASN A 32 2.07 36.49 -36.57
CA ASN A 32 2.11 35.05 -36.93
C ASN A 32 2.92 34.03 -36.09
N GLN A 33 2.22 33.04 -35.51
CA GLN A 33 2.17 31.61 -35.93
C GLN A 33 1.22 30.86 -34.94
N LYS A 34 0.21 30.06 -35.30
CA LYS A 34 0.04 28.92 -36.24
C LYS A 34 0.69 27.61 -35.74
N ASN A 35 -0.12 26.54 -35.77
CA ASN A 35 0.20 25.13 -35.49
C ASN A 35 0.32 24.78 -33.98
N SER A 36 -0.05 23.59 -33.49
CA SER A 36 -0.81 22.46 -34.06
C SER A 36 -1.04 21.41 -32.96
N ILE A 37 -2.18 20.72 -32.93
CA ILE A 37 -2.29 19.39 -32.31
C ILE A 37 -3.00 18.47 -33.29
N SER A 38 -2.26 17.51 -33.83
CA SER A 38 -2.74 16.46 -34.71
C SER A 38 -2.64 15.11 -34.01
N ASP A 39 -3.75 14.38 -34.01
CA ASP A 39 -3.85 12.93 -34.17
C ASP A 39 -2.74 12.04 -33.57
N ILE A 40 -3.08 11.32 -32.49
CA ILE A 40 -2.43 10.05 -32.15
C ILE A 40 -3.38 8.91 -32.51
N SER A 41 -2.96 8.11 -33.48
CA SER A 41 -3.65 6.88 -33.89
C SER A 41 -3.29 5.73 -32.95
N ILE A 42 -4.30 5.08 -32.37
CA ILE A 42 -4.13 3.82 -31.64
C ILE A 42 -4.42 2.69 -32.63
N ASN A 43 -3.39 1.94 -33.00
CA ASN A 43 -3.55 0.71 -33.77
C ASN A 43 -3.62 -0.50 -32.82
N SER A 44 -4.53 -1.42 -33.13
CA SER A 44 -4.76 -2.66 -32.41
C SER A 44 -3.62 -3.67 -32.62
N ASP A 45 -3.24 -4.38 -31.56
CA ASP A 45 -3.30 -5.85 -31.51
C ASP A 45 -2.81 -6.39 -30.16
N SER A 46 -3.73 -6.88 -29.33
CA SER A 46 -3.43 -7.72 -28.16
C SER A 46 -4.57 -8.72 -27.89
N PRO A 47 -4.30 -9.92 -27.36
CA PRO A 47 -5.25 -11.03 -27.43
C PRO A 47 -6.33 -10.97 -26.36
N SER A 48 -7.59 -11.05 -26.80
CA SER A 48 -8.77 -11.53 -26.05
C SER A 48 -8.75 -11.39 -24.52
N ILE A 49 -8.89 -10.16 -24.02
CA ILE A 49 -9.15 -9.91 -22.61
C ILE A 49 -10.51 -10.54 -22.23
N PHE A 50 -10.53 -11.31 -21.14
CA PHE A 50 -11.74 -11.92 -20.59
C PHE A 50 -12.74 -10.81 -20.16
N ARG A 51 -13.89 -10.73 -20.84
CA ARG A 51 -14.97 -9.78 -20.48
C ARG A 51 -15.72 -10.23 -19.22
N LEU A 52 -15.19 -9.88 -18.04
CA LEU A 52 -15.94 -9.89 -16.79
C LEU A 52 -16.62 -8.54 -16.58
N GLY A 53 -17.88 -8.54 -16.10
CA GLY A 53 -18.46 -7.39 -15.41
C GLY A 53 -19.09 -6.26 -16.23
N SER A 54 -19.59 -6.47 -17.46
CA SER A 54 -20.37 -5.41 -18.13
C SER A 54 -21.66 -5.10 -17.37
N LEU A 55 -21.77 -3.89 -16.79
CA LEU A 55 -23.07 -3.34 -16.39
C LEU A 55 -23.92 -3.11 -17.65
N LYS A 56 -25.20 -3.50 -17.59
CA LYS A 56 -26.18 -3.20 -18.63
C LYS A 56 -27.33 -2.43 -18.00
N CYS A 57 -27.69 -1.28 -18.58
CA CYS A 57 -28.95 -0.62 -18.26
C CYS A 57 -30.10 -1.56 -18.64
N ILE A 58 -30.96 -1.90 -17.68
CA ILE A 58 -32.13 -2.76 -17.90
C ILE A 58 -33.42 -1.95 -18.03
N GLN A 59 -33.49 -0.79 -17.39
CA GLN A 59 -34.63 0.12 -17.42
C GLN A 59 -34.18 1.54 -17.12
N GLU A 60 -34.80 2.50 -17.79
CA GLU A 60 -34.73 3.92 -17.49
C GLU A 60 -36.12 4.44 -17.16
N VAL A 61 -36.22 5.31 -16.14
CA VAL A 61 -37.48 5.86 -15.64
C VAL A 61 -37.29 7.36 -15.37
N SER A 62 -38.22 8.19 -15.81
CA SER A 62 -38.24 9.63 -15.48
C SER A 62 -39.32 9.93 -14.44
N GLN A 63 -39.11 10.92 -13.56
CA GLN A 63 -40.09 11.24 -12.51
C GLN A 63 -41.38 11.91 -13.06
N CYS A 64 -41.46 12.21 -14.35
CA CYS A 64 -42.62 12.86 -14.99
C CYS A 64 -43.33 12.02 -16.07
N PRO A 65 -44.54 11.49 -15.79
CA PRO A 65 -45.52 11.27 -16.86
C PRO A 65 -47.02 11.40 -16.46
N ILE A 66 -47.70 12.49 -16.84
CA ILE A 66 -49.19 12.60 -16.91
C ILE A 66 -49.52 13.50 -18.13
N SER A 67 -50.35 13.12 -19.12
CA SER A 67 -51.74 12.68 -18.97
C SER A 67 -52.26 11.70 -20.04
N TYR A 68 -53.18 10.83 -19.63
CA TYR A 68 -54.04 10.04 -20.52
C TYR A 68 -55.30 10.82 -20.91
N LYS A 69 -55.66 10.83 -22.20
CA LYS A 69 -57.05 11.06 -22.67
C LYS A 69 -57.43 10.14 -23.83
N ASN A 70 -58.42 9.29 -23.61
CA ASN A 70 -59.11 8.52 -24.64
C ASN A 70 -60.19 9.38 -25.34
N SER A 71 -60.25 9.36 -26.67
CA SER A 71 -61.50 9.46 -27.45
C SER A 71 -61.32 8.95 -28.88
N ARG A 72 -62.44 8.62 -29.55
CA ARG A 72 -62.50 7.88 -30.83
C ARG A 72 -62.76 8.79 -32.04
N ASN A 73 -62.37 8.30 -33.22
CA ASN A 73 -62.92 8.52 -34.58
C ASN A 73 -63.47 9.91 -34.99
N SER A 74 -62.95 10.47 -36.08
CA SER A 74 -63.71 10.64 -37.35
C SER A 74 -62.85 11.17 -38.51
N GLU A 75 -63.36 10.96 -39.72
CA GLU A 75 -62.76 11.12 -41.06
C GLU A 75 -62.49 12.57 -41.54
N ASP A 76 -61.78 12.65 -42.67
CA ASP A 76 -61.81 13.64 -43.77
C ASP A 76 -61.31 15.10 -43.60
N GLY A 77 -60.47 15.51 -44.57
CA GLY A 77 -60.92 16.59 -45.47
C GLY A 77 -59.99 17.79 -45.75
N VAL A 78 -59.18 17.69 -46.81
CA VAL A 78 -59.01 18.70 -47.90
C VAL A 78 -58.46 20.14 -47.58
N SER A 79 -57.30 20.42 -48.19
CA SER A 79 -56.71 21.70 -48.68
C SER A 79 -57.36 23.06 -48.33
N HIS A 80 -56.58 24.10 -47.99
CA HIS A 80 -55.84 24.87 -49.01
C HIS A 80 -54.75 25.82 -48.46
N ASN A 81 -53.67 25.96 -49.24
CA ASN A 81 -53.14 27.21 -49.81
C ASN A 81 -53.61 28.57 -49.25
N ALA A 82 -52.78 29.63 -49.21
CA ALA A 82 -51.34 29.79 -49.43
C ALA A 82 -50.95 31.26 -49.17
N SER A 83 -49.67 31.57 -49.39
CA SER A 83 -49.10 32.83 -49.91
C SER A 83 -48.21 33.59 -48.91
N LYS A 84 -46.89 33.66 -49.18
CA LYS A 84 -46.15 34.64 -50.03
C LYS A 84 -45.61 35.76 -49.13
N MET A 85 -44.43 36.36 -49.31
CA MET A 85 -43.38 36.38 -50.36
C MET A 85 -42.11 36.99 -49.68
N SER A 86 -40.88 37.05 -50.17
CA SER A 86 -40.16 36.72 -51.42
C SER A 86 -38.64 36.71 -51.06
N LYS A 87 -37.78 35.79 -51.53
CA LYS A 87 -37.05 35.81 -52.82
C LYS A 87 -36.07 37.00 -53.00
N SER A 88 -34.85 36.86 -53.54
CA SER A 88 -34.16 35.69 -54.16
C SER A 88 -32.65 35.97 -54.43
N SER A 89 -31.77 34.94 -54.47
CA SER A 89 -30.99 34.43 -55.65
C SER A 89 -29.72 35.27 -55.99
N GLU A 90 -28.67 34.88 -56.76
CA GLU A 90 -28.34 33.82 -57.76
C GLU A 90 -26.82 33.49 -57.67
N ASP A 91 -26.21 32.37 -58.14
CA ASP A 91 -26.57 30.94 -58.29
C ASP A 91 -25.35 30.11 -58.79
N ILE A 92 -25.25 28.78 -58.48
CA ILE A 92 -24.63 27.69 -59.34
C ILE A 92 -23.05 27.66 -59.49
N PRO A 93 -22.33 26.53 -59.81
CA PRO A 93 -22.72 25.13 -60.16
C PRO A 93 -22.00 23.92 -59.44
N THR A 94 -22.57 22.71 -59.67
CA THR A 94 -21.95 21.35 -59.79
C THR A 94 -21.07 20.77 -58.66
N SER A 95 -21.30 19.60 -58.03
CA SER A 95 -21.78 18.24 -58.42
C SER A 95 -20.73 17.27 -59.01
N THR A 96 -20.44 16.17 -58.30
CA THR A 96 -20.40 14.78 -58.85
C THR A 96 -20.20 13.70 -57.76
N ASN A 97 -21.27 12.93 -57.52
CA ASN A 97 -21.34 11.46 -57.57
C ASN A 97 -20.30 10.57 -56.85
N ALA A 98 -20.79 9.86 -55.83
CA ALA A 98 -20.43 8.46 -55.56
C ALA A 98 -21.71 7.61 -55.44
N ARG A 99 -21.73 6.40 -56.00
CA ARG A 99 -22.92 5.51 -56.08
C ARG A 99 -22.73 4.23 -55.27
N LYS A 100 -23.82 3.82 -54.57
CA LYS A 100 -24.32 2.45 -54.29
C LYS A 100 -23.32 1.28 -54.15
N PHE A 101 -23.40 0.57 -53.01
CA PHE A 101 -23.96 -0.79 -52.81
C PHE A 101 -23.48 -1.33 -51.43
N ASP A 102 -24.07 -2.34 -50.77
CA ASP A 102 -25.45 -2.53 -50.23
C ASP A 102 -25.38 -3.65 -49.15
N SER A 103 -26.50 -4.04 -48.51
CA SER A 103 -26.71 -5.15 -47.53
C SER A 103 -26.10 -4.93 -46.12
N SER A 104 -26.86 -4.63 -45.03
CA SER A 104 -27.97 -5.35 -44.34
C SER A 104 -27.45 -6.28 -43.23
N GLU A 105 -28.04 -6.40 -42.02
CA GLU A 105 -29.45 -6.26 -41.62
C GLU A 105 -29.67 -5.69 -40.19
N ASN A 106 -30.83 -5.04 -40.00
CA ASN A 106 -31.66 -4.99 -38.78
C ASN A 106 -31.15 -4.30 -37.48
N GLU A 107 -31.08 -2.96 -37.49
CA GLU A 107 -31.51 -2.15 -36.34
C GLU A 107 -32.94 -1.64 -36.56
N VAL A 108 -33.81 -1.79 -35.55
CA VAL A 108 -35.19 -1.28 -35.58
C VAL A 108 -35.20 0.15 -35.04
N LEU A 109 -35.14 1.14 -35.94
CA LEU A 109 -35.46 2.52 -35.60
C LEU A 109 -36.95 2.65 -35.25
N PHE A 110 -37.25 3.40 -34.19
CA PHE A 110 -38.46 4.21 -34.13
C PHE A 110 -38.06 5.69 -34.05
N ASN A 111 -38.43 6.44 -35.08
CA ASN A 111 -38.12 7.86 -35.21
C ASN A 111 -38.86 8.70 -34.17
N THR A 112 -38.13 9.55 -33.44
CA THR A 112 -38.69 10.71 -32.76
C THR A 112 -39.06 11.79 -33.78
N THR A 113 -40.34 12.14 -33.89
CA THR A 113 -40.79 13.36 -34.58
C THR A 113 -40.87 14.51 -33.60
N GLU A 114 -40.10 15.58 -33.83
CA GLU A 114 -40.24 16.83 -33.08
C GLU A 114 -41.66 17.41 -33.21
N THR A 115 -42.29 17.79 -32.09
CA THR A 115 -43.31 18.85 -32.07
C THR A 115 -43.47 19.49 -30.68
N ALA A 116 -43.26 20.81 -30.65
CA ALA A 116 -43.89 21.81 -29.77
C ALA A 116 -43.73 21.77 -28.22
N ASN A 117 -43.09 22.83 -27.72
CA ASN A 117 -43.08 23.37 -26.35
C ASN A 117 -44.32 23.11 -25.46
N ASN A 118 -44.15 22.43 -24.31
CA ASN A 118 -44.39 22.99 -22.95
C ASN A 118 -44.38 21.90 -21.84
N SER A 119 -43.36 21.91 -20.97
CA SER A 119 -43.52 21.46 -19.57
C SER A 119 -42.44 22.07 -18.69
N LYS A 120 -42.84 22.88 -17.70
CA LYS A 120 -41.97 23.74 -16.88
C LYS A 120 -41.46 23.04 -15.61
N TYR A 121 -41.12 21.75 -15.70
CA TYR A 121 -40.78 20.90 -14.56
C TYR A 121 -39.67 19.92 -14.95
N ASP A 122 -38.44 20.23 -14.53
CA ASP A 122 -37.24 19.41 -14.71
C ASP A 122 -36.52 19.36 -13.34
N GLY A 123 -36.75 18.29 -12.58
CA GLY A 123 -36.30 18.15 -11.19
C GLY A 123 -35.14 17.17 -11.07
N SER A 124 -34.02 17.61 -10.52
CA SER A 124 -32.85 16.73 -10.28
C SER A 124 -33.18 15.63 -9.26
N VAL A 125 -32.67 14.42 -9.50
CA VAL A 125 -32.73 13.29 -8.55
C VAL A 125 -31.57 13.39 -7.55
N LEU A 126 -31.80 14.14 -6.47
CA LEU A 126 -30.77 14.49 -5.49
C LEU A 126 -30.39 13.33 -4.56
N SER A 127 -31.36 12.49 -4.20
CA SER A 127 -31.14 11.39 -3.27
C SER A 127 -31.94 10.13 -3.64
N LEU A 128 -31.41 8.96 -3.29
CA LEU A 128 -32.02 7.66 -3.52
C LEU A 128 -31.94 6.81 -2.24
N SER A 129 -32.99 6.04 -1.96
CA SER A 129 -32.99 5.01 -0.93
C SER A 129 -33.86 3.85 -1.36
N ILE A 130 -33.49 2.62 -1.01
CA ILE A 130 -34.08 1.40 -1.61
C ILE A 130 -34.39 0.36 -0.54
N THR A 131 -35.53 -0.29 -0.70
CA THR A 131 -36.00 -1.41 0.11
C THR A 131 -36.10 -2.67 -0.76
N ASP A 132 -36.58 -3.78 -0.20
CA ASP A 132 -36.79 -5.03 -0.94
C ASP A 132 -37.76 -4.90 -2.13
N ASN A 133 -38.74 -3.98 -2.07
CA ASN A 133 -39.78 -3.83 -3.10
C ASN A 133 -40.03 -2.41 -3.61
N LYS A 134 -39.55 -1.37 -2.90
CA LYS A 134 -39.76 0.04 -3.26
C LYS A 134 -38.44 0.79 -3.38
N LEU A 135 -38.32 1.63 -4.41
CA LEU A 135 -37.30 2.68 -4.52
C LEU A 135 -37.91 4.03 -4.15
N PHE A 136 -37.24 4.79 -3.29
CA PHE A 136 -37.55 6.17 -2.95
C PHE A 136 -36.55 7.09 -3.64
N SER A 137 -37.03 8.06 -4.40
CA SER A 137 -36.18 9.09 -5.03
C SER A 137 -36.60 10.48 -4.59
N GLY A 138 -35.71 11.15 -3.87
CA GLY A 138 -35.86 12.53 -3.44
C GLY A 138 -35.51 13.49 -4.58
N SER A 139 -36.43 14.39 -4.89
CA SER A 139 -36.29 15.33 -5.99
C SER A 139 -35.98 16.75 -5.51
N GLN A 140 -35.38 17.54 -6.40
CA GLN A 140 -35.20 18.99 -6.23
C GLN A 140 -36.54 19.74 -6.16
N ASP A 141 -37.63 19.14 -6.66
CA ASP A 141 -38.98 19.73 -6.67
C ASP A 141 -39.73 19.70 -5.33
N SER A 142 -39.07 19.26 -4.25
CA SER A 142 -39.57 19.03 -2.87
C SER A 142 -40.44 17.79 -2.63
N ASN A 143 -40.62 16.92 -3.64
CA ASN A 143 -41.32 15.65 -3.49
C ASN A 143 -40.38 14.44 -3.36
N ILE A 144 -40.90 13.35 -2.79
CA ILE A 144 -40.30 12.02 -2.83
C ILE A 144 -41.17 11.13 -3.72
N TYR A 145 -40.60 10.57 -4.78
CA TYR A 145 -41.29 9.65 -5.66
C TYR A 145 -41.01 8.20 -5.23
N VAL A 146 -42.08 7.40 -5.11
CA VAL A 146 -42.01 6.00 -4.66
C VAL A 146 -42.29 5.08 -5.84
N TRP A 147 -41.32 4.26 -6.21
CA TRP A 147 -41.36 3.37 -7.37
C TRP A 147 -41.40 1.91 -6.94
N ASP A 148 -42.15 1.09 -7.67
CA ASP A 148 -42.16 -0.36 -7.51
C ASP A 148 -40.94 -0.99 -8.22
N LEU A 149 -40.16 -1.82 -7.53
CA LEU A 149 -38.93 -2.40 -8.07
C LEU A 149 -39.16 -3.54 -9.09
N GLN A 150 -40.34 -4.17 -9.10
CA GLN A 150 -40.64 -5.27 -10.01
C GLN A 150 -41.20 -4.79 -11.35
N THR A 151 -41.97 -3.70 -11.32
CA THR A 151 -42.69 -3.14 -12.47
C THR A 151 -42.11 -1.81 -12.97
N PHE A 152 -41.22 -1.19 -12.18
CA PHE A 152 -40.65 0.14 -12.42
C PHE A 152 -41.69 1.27 -12.54
N GLN A 153 -42.90 1.06 -11.99
CA GLN A 153 -44.00 2.02 -12.03
C GLN A 153 -44.03 2.91 -10.78
N LEU A 154 -44.51 4.14 -10.94
CA LEU A 154 -44.74 5.08 -9.84
C LEU A 154 -45.93 4.61 -8.98
N ILE A 155 -45.68 4.28 -7.72
CA ILE A 155 -46.69 3.89 -6.72
C ILE A 155 -47.37 5.15 -6.15
N ARG A 156 -46.57 6.13 -5.69
CA ARG A 156 -47.04 7.33 -4.98
C ARG A 156 -46.02 8.46 -5.06
N VAL A 157 -46.50 9.69 -4.95
CA VAL A 157 -45.71 10.88 -4.67
C VAL A 157 -45.96 11.29 -3.21
N LEU A 158 -44.90 11.46 -2.42
CA LEU A 158 -44.96 11.97 -1.05
C LEU A 158 -44.63 13.46 -1.10
N SER A 159 -45.64 14.29 -0.83
CA SER A 159 -45.52 15.76 -0.78
C SER A 159 -45.57 16.25 0.66
N GLY A 160 -44.82 17.31 0.97
CA GLY A 160 -44.90 17.98 2.27
C GLY A 160 -43.63 18.71 2.71
N HIS A 161 -42.48 18.45 2.10
CA HIS A 161 -41.35 19.36 2.21
C HIS A 161 -41.62 20.61 1.37
N THR A 162 -40.93 21.70 1.67
CA THR A 162 -41.00 22.98 0.93
C THR A 162 -39.68 23.33 0.23
N GLY A 163 -38.70 22.42 0.27
CA GLY A 163 -37.41 22.52 -0.40
C GLY A 163 -36.95 21.15 -0.89
N GLY A 164 -35.93 21.13 -1.77
CA GLY A 164 -35.42 19.89 -2.37
C GLY A 164 -35.01 18.84 -1.35
N ILE A 165 -35.23 17.56 -1.68
CA ILE A 165 -34.93 16.42 -0.81
C ILE A 165 -33.46 16.01 -0.98
N MET A 166 -32.60 16.57 -0.13
CA MET A 166 -31.15 16.44 -0.23
C MET A 166 -30.67 15.03 0.15
N CYS A 167 -31.32 14.39 1.12
CA CYS A 167 -30.88 13.09 1.64
C CYS A 167 -32.06 12.21 2.13
N LEU A 168 -31.88 10.89 2.00
CA LEU A 168 -32.83 9.85 2.40
C LEU A 168 -32.08 8.74 3.14
N ALA A 169 -32.64 8.25 4.24
CA ALA A 169 -32.14 7.08 4.97
C ALA A 169 -33.31 6.17 5.41
N LEU A 170 -33.02 4.90 5.65
CA LEU A 170 -33.96 3.91 6.18
C LEU A 170 -33.49 3.43 7.57
N ASP A 171 -34.40 2.88 8.37
CA ASP A 171 -34.05 2.05 9.52
C ASP A 171 -33.61 0.65 9.08
N ARG A 172 -32.99 -0.12 9.98
CA ARG A 172 -32.55 -1.50 9.72
C ARG A 172 -33.65 -2.45 9.26
N ASN A 173 -34.91 -2.21 9.65
CA ASN A 173 -36.04 -3.06 9.24
C ASN A 173 -36.74 -2.56 7.97
N SER A 174 -36.28 -1.45 7.36
CA SER A 174 -36.96 -0.77 6.24
C SER A 174 -38.44 -0.45 6.50
N SER A 175 -38.78 -0.18 7.76
CA SER A 175 -40.12 0.21 8.22
C SER A 175 -40.34 1.73 8.21
N LEU A 176 -39.26 2.51 8.40
CA LEU A 176 -39.25 3.95 8.47
C LEU A 176 -38.28 4.54 7.44
N LEU A 177 -38.76 5.53 6.69
CA LEU A 177 -37.95 6.37 5.81
C LEU A 177 -37.77 7.75 6.46
N PHE A 178 -36.52 8.20 6.56
CA PHE A 178 -36.14 9.53 7.01
C PHE A 178 -35.77 10.38 5.80
N SER A 179 -36.36 11.57 5.65
CA SER A 179 -36.04 12.51 4.58
C SER A 179 -35.58 13.86 5.11
N GLY A 180 -34.36 14.26 4.76
CA GLY A 180 -33.81 15.59 5.05
C GLY A 180 -33.94 16.52 3.84
N SER A 181 -34.31 17.77 4.09
CA SER A 181 -34.61 18.75 3.03
C SER A 181 -33.82 20.06 3.21
N ALA A 182 -33.69 20.78 2.09
CA ALA A 182 -33.26 22.18 2.07
C ALA A 182 -34.20 23.13 2.86
N ASP A 183 -35.40 22.68 3.27
CA ASP A 183 -36.30 23.43 4.15
C ASP A 183 -35.92 23.41 5.64
N GLY A 184 -34.83 22.74 6.01
CA GLY A 184 -34.36 22.65 7.40
C GLY A 184 -35.19 21.69 8.29
N THR A 185 -36.00 20.81 7.69
CA THR A 185 -36.81 19.83 8.41
C THR A 185 -36.52 18.40 7.98
N ILE A 186 -36.70 17.47 8.92
CA ILE A 186 -36.73 16.02 8.67
C ILE A 186 -38.18 15.57 8.74
N ARG A 187 -38.58 14.70 7.81
CA ARG A 187 -39.84 13.95 7.92
C ARG A 187 -39.55 12.46 8.12
N VAL A 188 -40.36 11.84 8.96
CA VAL A 188 -40.34 10.39 9.19
C VAL A 188 -41.60 9.81 8.54
N TRP A 189 -41.42 8.91 7.60
CA TRP A 189 -42.48 8.27 6.84
C TRP A 189 -42.55 6.79 7.15
N ASP A 190 -43.77 6.27 7.29
CA ASP A 190 -44.02 4.85 7.36
C ASP A 190 -43.96 4.24 5.94
N VAL A 191 -43.10 3.23 5.74
CA VAL A 191 -42.77 2.68 4.41
C VAL A 191 -43.94 1.91 3.79
N ASP A 192 -44.86 1.36 4.59
CA ASP A 192 -45.97 0.53 4.10
C ASP A 192 -47.24 1.32 3.80
N THR A 193 -47.68 2.16 4.74
CA THR A 193 -48.81 3.06 4.55
C THR A 193 -48.49 4.25 3.64
N LEU A 194 -47.18 4.55 3.49
CA LEU A 194 -46.65 5.72 2.78
C LEU A 194 -47.29 7.02 3.30
N SER A 195 -47.25 7.18 4.62
CA SER A 195 -47.80 8.31 5.37
C SER A 195 -46.72 8.98 6.24
N CYS A 196 -46.82 10.30 6.43
CA CYS A 196 -45.90 11.05 7.27
C CYS A 196 -46.29 10.85 8.75
N LEU A 197 -45.44 10.18 9.53
CA LEU A 197 -45.64 9.99 10.96
C LEU A 197 -45.26 11.25 11.75
N TYR A 198 -44.05 11.77 11.51
CA TYR A 198 -43.45 12.85 12.30
C TYR A 198 -42.80 13.92 11.42
N LYS A 199 -42.82 15.18 11.91
CA LYS A 199 -42.02 16.28 11.37
C LYS A 199 -41.08 16.79 12.45
N ILE A 200 -39.77 16.71 12.22
CA ILE A 200 -38.73 17.18 13.13
C ILE A 200 -38.11 18.44 12.53
N VAL A 201 -38.08 19.53 13.30
CA VAL A 201 -37.42 20.78 12.91
C VAL A 201 -35.99 20.75 13.43
N ALA A 202 -35.01 21.06 12.58
CA ALA A 202 -33.61 21.11 13.00
C ALA A 202 -33.33 22.28 13.97
N GLY A 203 -32.10 22.32 14.48
CA GLY A 203 -31.56 23.37 15.35
C GLY A 203 -31.65 24.77 14.74
N SER A 204 -31.44 25.79 15.57
CA SER A 204 -31.43 27.19 15.14
C SER A 204 -30.40 27.42 14.01
N ASN A 205 -30.80 28.12 12.95
CA ASN A 205 -29.96 28.45 11.78
C ASN A 205 -29.31 27.25 11.06
N SER A 206 -29.94 26.06 11.04
CA SER A 206 -29.38 24.85 10.40
C SER A 206 -29.08 24.98 8.90
N GLY A 207 -29.85 25.80 8.17
CA GLY A 207 -29.79 25.85 6.71
C GLY A 207 -30.25 24.53 6.07
N SER A 208 -29.67 24.18 4.92
CA SER A 208 -29.98 22.91 4.25
C SER A 208 -29.44 21.72 5.04
N ILE A 209 -30.25 20.67 5.18
CA ILE A 209 -29.80 19.37 5.70
C ILE A 209 -29.18 18.61 4.53
N LEU A 210 -27.87 18.34 4.55
CA LEU A 210 -27.15 17.74 3.42
C LEU A 210 -27.03 16.22 3.57
N SER A 211 -26.90 15.72 4.79
CA SER A 211 -26.70 14.32 5.09
C SER A 211 -27.52 13.88 6.32
N ILE A 212 -27.93 12.60 6.33
CA ILE A 212 -28.70 11.98 7.41
C ILE A 212 -28.28 10.52 7.55
N VAL A 213 -28.15 10.05 8.79
CA VAL A 213 -27.91 8.65 9.11
C VAL A 213 -28.77 8.25 10.32
N TYR A 214 -29.27 7.02 10.30
CA TYR A 214 -29.96 6.41 11.44
C TYR A 214 -29.05 5.38 12.08
N VAL A 215 -28.95 5.40 13.41
CA VAL A 215 -28.08 4.50 14.18
C VAL A 215 -28.96 3.65 15.09
N ASP A 216 -29.21 2.41 14.65
CA ASP A 216 -30.18 1.51 15.30
C ASP A 216 -29.83 1.18 16.75
N GLU A 217 -28.53 1.07 17.08
CA GLU A 217 -28.08 0.73 18.44
C GLU A 217 -28.56 1.74 19.52
N TYR A 218 -28.86 2.98 19.11
CA TYR A 218 -29.31 4.07 19.98
C TYR A 218 -30.68 4.66 19.59
N GLU A 219 -31.35 4.10 18.58
CA GLU A 219 -32.54 4.67 17.91
C GLU A 219 -32.37 6.17 17.56
N LEU A 220 -31.18 6.52 17.05
CA LEU A 220 -30.72 7.89 16.92
C LEU A 220 -30.67 8.35 15.45
N ILE A 221 -31.37 9.43 15.13
CA ILE A 221 -31.24 10.15 13.86
C ILE A 221 -30.14 11.19 14.03
N VAL A 222 -29.12 11.15 13.18
CA VAL A 222 -28.05 12.17 13.14
C VAL A 222 -28.07 12.87 11.78
N ILE A 223 -27.95 14.19 11.77
CA ILE A 223 -27.97 15.03 10.57
C ILE A 223 -26.72 15.90 10.45
N GLY A 224 -26.30 16.13 9.20
CA GLY A 224 -25.23 17.05 8.83
C GLY A 224 -25.81 18.26 8.11
N CYS A 225 -25.50 19.45 8.61
CA CYS A 225 -26.11 20.70 8.19
C CYS A 225 -25.15 21.61 7.41
N GLN A 226 -25.72 22.47 6.57
CA GLN A 226 -24.99 23.49 5.81
C GLN A 226 -24.31 24.54 6.72
N ASN A 227 -24.81 24.77 7.93
CA ASN A 227 -24.18 25.65 8.91
C ASN A 227 -23.01 25.01 9.70
N SER A 228 -22.36 23.97 9.12
CA SER A 228 -21.28 23.15 9.69
C SER A 228 -21.57 22.45 11.03
N THR A 229 -22.84 22.33 11.41
CA THR A 229 -23.24 21.60 12.63
C THR A 229 -23.58 20.14 12.36
N ILE A 230 -23.31 19.30 13.37
CA ILE A 230 -23.88 17.95 13.49
C ILE A 230 -24.94 18.00 14.60
N GLN A 231 -26.11 17.44 14.33
CA GLN A 231 -27.25 17.48 15.24
C GLN A 231 -27.91 16.11 15.35
N TRP A 232 -28.56 15.81 16.49
CA TRP A 232 -29.18 14.50 16.70
C TRP A 232 -30.53 14.53 17.40
N PHE A 233 -31.37 13.55 17.05
CA PHE A 233 -32.69 13.33 17.65
C PHE A 233 -32.88 11.85 17.99
N SER A 234 -33.18 11.54 19.24
CA SER A 234 -33.50 10.17 19.66
C SER A 234 -35.00 9.91 19.55
N LEU A 235 -35.37 8.83 18.85
CA LEU A 235 -36.77 8.40 18.77
C LEU A 235 -37.28 7.82 20.09
N LYS A 236 -36.38 7.23 20.87
CA LYS A 236 -36.63 6.65 22.21
C LYS A 236 -37.10 7.70 23.22
N SER A 237 -36.52 8.90 23.19
CA SER A 237 -36.82 10.00 24.13
C SER A 237 -37.69 11.12 23.53
N LYS A 238 -38.36 10.86 22.39
CA LYS A 238 -39.06 11.90 21.62
C LYS A 238 -40.11 12.68 22.43
N ASP A 239 -40.77 12.01 23.37
CA ASP A 239 -41.87 12.57 24.17
C ASP A 239 -41.45 13.08 25.56
N ASP A 240 -40.15 13.02 25.90
CA ASP A 240 -39.58 13.57 27.15
C ASP A 240 -39.87 15.07 27.31
N VAL A 241 -39.95 15.81 26.19
CA VAL A 241 -40.29 17.23 26.16
C VAL A 241 -41.78 17.43 25.85
N SER A 242 -42.48 18.07 26.79
CA SER A 242 -43.92 18.34 26.65
C SER A 242 -44.26 19.14 25.38
N LYS A 243 -45.45 18.89 24.80
CA LYS A 243 -45.96 19.60 23.61
C LYS A 243 -45.91 21.12 23.78
N ASN A 244 -46.22 21.64 24.97
CA ASN A 244 -46.19 23.09 25.26
C ASN A 244 -44.76 23.66 25.19
N ASN A 245 -43.76 22.96 25.73
CA ASN A 245 -42.37 23.41 25.68
C ASN A 245 -41.82 23.35 24.26
N ARG A 246 -42.15 22.30 23.49
CA ARG A 246 -41.87 22.24 22.04
C ARG A 246 -42.47 23.45 21.33
N MET A 247 -43.76 23.73 21.50
CA MET A 247 -44.41 24.86 20.81
C MET A 247 -43.83 26.22 21.20
N ALA A 248 -43.44 26.44 22.47
CA ALA A 248 -42.77 27.67 22.89
C ALA A 248 -41.44 27.88 22.14
N GLU A 249 -40.65 26.84 21.98
CA GLU A 249 -39.37 26.86 21.25
C GLU A 249 -39.54 27.19 19.75
N ILE A 250 -40.53 26.58 19.06
CA ILE A 250 -40.82 26.91 17.64
C ILE A 250 -41.20 28.38 17.47
N LEU A 251 -41.90 28.96 18.45
CA LEU A 251 -42.30 30.37 18.41
C LEU A 251 -41.13 31.31 18.68
N LEU A 252 -40.18 30.93 19.55
CA LEU A 252 -38.99 31.71 19.87
C LEU A 252 -38.00 31.81 18.70
N ARG A 253 -37.82 30.74 17.91
CA ARG A 253 -36.83 30.70 16.82
C ARG A 253 -37.11 31.65 15.64
N LYS A 254 -38.33 32.22 15.52
CA LYS A 254 -38.77 33.07 14.38
C LYS A 254 -38.26 34.53 14.39
N SER A 255 -37.12 34.80 15.00
CA SER A 255 -36.51 36.14 15.08
C SER A 255 -35.76 36.47 13.78
N LYS A 256 -36.45 37.13 12.84
CA LYS A 256 -36.03 37.44 11.44
C LYS A 256 -34.73 38.27 11.23
N PHE A 257 -33.81 38.37 12.19
CA PHE A 257 -32.63 39.24 12.07
C PHE A 257 -31.40 38.58 11.41
N PHE A 258 -31.34 37.24 11.33
CA PHE A 258 -30.17 36.51 10.79
C PHE A 258 -30.51 35.29 9.89
N GLU A 259 -31.75 35.15 9.40
CA GLU A 259 -32.14 34.05 8.50
C GLU A 259 -31.61 34.31 7.07
N GLY A 260 -30.35 33.95 6.84
CA GLY A 260 -29.67 34.09 5.56
C GLY A 260 -30.12 33.07 4.52
N THR A 261 -31.13 33.41 3.71
CA THR A 261 -31.46 32.71 2.46
C THR A 261 -30.56 33.11 1.28
N GLY A 262 -29.57 33.99 1.50
CA GLY A 262 -28.64 34.48 0.49
C GLY A 262 -29.25 35.38 -0.60
N ASN A 263 -30.57 35.56 -0.62
CA ASN A 263 -31.25 36.25 -1.72
C ASN A 263 -32.06 37.47 -1.22
N PRO A 264 -31.55 38.71 -1.39
CA PRO A 264 -32.17 39.92 -0.82
C PRO A 264 -33.51 40.31 -1.49
N GLU A 265 -33.90 39.67 -2.61
CA GLU A 265 -35.16 39.96 -3.30
C GLU A 265 -36.34 39.06 -2.86
N VAL A 266 -36.08 37.95 -2.15
CA VAL A 266 -37.13 37.00 -1.74
C VAL A 266 -37.81 37.45 -0.45
N LYS A 267 -38.86 38.25 -0.58
CA LYS A 267 -39.79 38.54 0.52
C LYS A 267 -40.69 37.34 0.80
N THR A 268 -40.38 36.57 1.85
CA THR A 268 -41.33 35.61 2.42
C THR A 268 -42.30 36.32 3.36
N ASP A 269 -43.58 36.31 2.99
CA ASP A 269 -44.64 36.93 3.80
C ASP A 269 -44.73 36.27 5.18
N SER A 270 -44.86 37.11 6.21
CA SER A 270 -44.82 36.66 7.60
C SER A 270 -46.15 36.01 8.00
N PRO A 271 -46.16 34.90 8.75
CA PRO A 271 -47.37 34.39 9.40
C PRO A 271 -48.05 35.40 10.33
N ALA A 272 -47.32 36.41 10.82
CA ALA A 272 -47.91 37.52 11.57
C ALA A 272 -48.80 38.43 10.70
N TYR A 273 -48.52 38.53 9.38
CA TYR A 273 -49.36 39.26 8.42
C TYR A 273 -50.74 38.60 8.30
N TYR A 274 -50.78 37.27 8.26
CA TYR A 274 -52.02 36.48 8.24
C TYR A 274 -52.88 36.60 9.52
N LEU A 275 -52.29 36.98 10.65
CA LEU A 275 -53.02 37.25 11.91
C LEU A 275 -53.46 38.72 12.05
N SER A 276 -53.00 39.63 11.17
CA SER A 276 -53.22 41.08 11.27
C SER A 276 -53.86 41.72 10.04
N GLY A 277 -53.93 41.03 8.90
CA GLY A 277 -54.51 41.52 7.66
C GLY A 277 -55.26 40.42 6.91
N GLY A 278 -56.53 40.67 6.58
CA GLY A 278 -57.32 39.73 5.80
C GLY A 278 -57.21 39.99 4.30
N SER A 279 -56.71 39.02 3.52
CA SER A 279 -57.30 38.55 2.25
C SER A 279 -56.43 37.49 1.56
N THR A 280 -56.94 36.25 1.51
CA THR A 280 -56.80 35.28 0.39
C THR A 280 -55.42 34.93 -0.22
N ARG A 281 -55.08 33.63 -0.16
CA ARG A 281 -54.11 32.83 -0.97
C ARG A 281 -52.66 32.74 -0.48
N ASP A 282 -52.43 31.91 0.55
CA ASP A 282 -51.68 30.65 0.41
C ASP A 282 -51.88 29.76 1.67
N PRO A 283 -52.02 28.41 1.58
CA PRO A 283 -52.46 27.59 2.73
C PRO A 283 -51.33 26.91 3.55
N ASP A 284 -50.15 26.68 2.97
CA ASP A 284 -49.40 25.44 3.26
C ASP A 284 -48.26 25.50 4.29
N PHE A 285 -48.09 26.58 5.07
CA PHE A 285 -47.10 26.58 6.17
C PHE A 285 -47.60 25.85 7.44
N PHE A 286 -48.90 25.64 7.55
CA PHE A 286 -49.54 24.73 8.49
C PHE A 286 -50.42 23.78 7.68
N LEU A 287 -50.67 22.56 8.18
CA LEU A 287 -51.69 21.67 7.63
C LEU A 287 -53.08 22.25 7.91
N ILE A 288 -53.49 23.25 7.11
CA ILE A 288 -54.80 23.89 7.19
C ILE A 288 -55.46 23.78 5.82
N ASN A 289 -56.15 22.66 5.61
CA ASN A 289 -57.19 22.61 4.60
C ASN A 289 -58.37 23.49 5.10
N PRO A 290 -58.66 24.64 4.49
CA PRO A 290 -59.61 25.62 5.05
C PRO A 290 -61.07 25.12 5.08
N ASN A 291 -61.34 23.93 4.51
CA ASN A 291 -62.67 23.34 4.44
C ASN A 291 -62.91 22.16 5.42
N SER A 292 -61.94 21.78 6.26
CA SER A 292 -62.11 20.69 7.26
C SER A 292 -62.25 21.21 8.69
N SER A 293 -63.49 21.53 9.08
CA SER A 293 -63.83 21.96 10.44
C SER A 293 -63.84 20.82 11.47
N SER A 294 -62.64 20.40 11.93
CA SER A 294 -62.41 19.83 13.29
C SER A 294 -60.99 19.29 13.56
N SER A 295 -60.10 19.13 12.57
CA SER A 295 -58.83 18.37 12.71
C SER A 295 -57.59 19.16 13.17
N THR A 296 -57.63 20.50 13.17
CA THR A 296 -56.43 21.37 13.22
C THR A 296 -55.58 21.34 14.50
N LEU A 297 -56.00 20.65 15.56
CA LEU A 297 -55.21 20.47 16.80
C LEU A 297 -54.39 19.17 16.85
N ASN A 298 -54.75 18.17 16.03
CA ASN A 298 -54.12 16.85 16.02
C ASN A 298 -52.86 16.84 15.13
N ASP A 299 -52.89 17.51 13.97
CA ASP A 299 -51.75 17.58 13.04
C ASP A 299 -50.49 18.25 13.64
N MET A 300 -50.65 18.97 14.76
CA MET A 300 -49.59 19.64 15.51
C MET A 300 -49.04 18.82 16.70
N GLU A 301 -49.52 17.58 16.92
CA GLU A 301 -49.01 16.69 17.97
C GLU A 301 -47.68 16.02 17.60
N ASN A 302 -47.54 15.68 16.33
CA ASN A 302 -46.42 14.93 15.76
C ASN A 302 -45.25 15.84 15.28
N VAL A 303 -45.19 17.07 15.78
CA VAL A 303 -44.11 18.02 15.51
C VAL A 303 -43.10 18.00 16.65
N TYR A 304 -41.83 17.78 16.30
CA TYR A 304 -40.68 17.68 17.19
C TYR A 304 -39.57 18.64 16.74
N ILE A 305 -38.56 18.82 17.58
CA ILE A 305 -37.51 19.84 17.41
C ILE A 305 -36.19 19.29 17.95
N ILE A 306 -35.08 19.60 17.30
CA ILE A 306 -33.75 19.42 17.87
C ILE A 306 -33.40 20.66 18.71
N PHE A 307 -33.17 20.43 20.00
CA PHE A 307 -32.72 21.44 20.96
C PHE A 307 -31.20 21.65 20.86
N ASP A 308 -30.73 22.84 21.24
CA ASP A 308 -29.32 23.22 21.09
C ASP A 308 -28.36 22.31 21.91
N ASN A 309 -28.86 21.67 22.97
CA ASN A 309 -28.12 20.64 23.73
C ASN A 309 -27.76 19.39 22.90
N ASN A 310 -28.48 19.14 21.81
CA ASN A 310 -28.26 18.04 20.87
C ASN A 310 -27.64 18.54 19.55
N THR A 311 -26.83 19.61 19.64
CA THR A 311 -26.13 20.24 18.52
C THR A 311 -24.65 20.40 18.87
N ILE A 312 -23.76 19.94 17.98
CA ILE A 312 -22.35 20.31 18.02
C ILE A 312 -22.18 21.52 17.09
N PRO A 313 -22.00 22.75 17.62
CA PRO A 313 -21.66 23.91 16.82
C PRO A 313 -20.24 23.78 16.27
N ASN A 314 -20.02 24.19 15.01
CA ASN A 314 -18.72 24.10 14.33
C ASN A 314 -18.12 22.68 14.41
N ALA A 315 -18.92 21.65 14.15
CA ALA A 315 -18.43 20.27 14.04
C ALA A 315 -17.34 20.17 12.96
N HIS A 316 -17.50 20.98 11.91
CA HIS A 316 -16.53 21.25 10.86
C HIS A 316 -16.40 22.77 10.62
N TYR A 317 -15.38 23.17 9.86
CA TYR A 317 -15.24 24.53 9.29
C TYR A 317 -15.83 24.65 7.88
N GLY A 318 -16.35 23.56 7.32
CA GLY A 318 -17.07 23.49 6.05
C GLY A 318 -18.43 22.79 6.18
N TYR A 319 -19.11 22.58 5.06
CA TYR A 319 -20.40 21.87 5.03
C TYR A 319 -20.24 20.40 5.43
N VAL A 320 -21.20 19.83 6.16
CA VAL A 320 -21.20 18.39 6.52
C VAL A 320 -21.83 17.60 5.37
N ASN A 321 -21.02 17.29 4.37
CA ASN A 321 -21.47 16.75 3.08
C ASN A 321 -22.03 15.33 3.19
N SER A 322 -21.39 14.48 4.00
CA SER A 322 -21.76 13.08 4.14
C SER A 322 -21.62 12.59 5.58
N LEU A 323 -22.53 11.70 5.99
CA LEU A 323 -22.52 11.02 7.28
C LEU A 323 -22.64 9.51 7.04
N TYR A 324 -21.86 8.73 7.78
CA TYR A 324 -21.88 7.27 7.73
C TYR A 324 -21.66 6.69 9.12
N SER A 325 -22.30 5.58 9.47
CA SER A 325 -22.08 4.89 10.74
C SER A 325 -21.49 3.49 10.50
N SER A 326 -20.41 3.16 11.19
CA SER A 326 -19.75 1.84 11.08
C SER A 326 -19.04 1.48 12.38
N LYS A 327 -18.60 0.23 12.50
CA LYS A 327 -17.70 -0.21 13.57
C LYS A 327 -16.24 -0.07 13.10
N LEU A 328 -15.36 0.35 14.00
CA LEU A 328 -13.91 0.38 13.74
C LEU A 328 -13.27 -0.97 14.11
N PRO A 329 -12.13 -1.34 13.50
CA PRO A 329 -11.38 -2.55 13.90
C PRO A 329 -11.04 -2.55 15.41
N ASP A 330 -10.68 -1.38 15.94
CA ASP A 330 -10.25 -1.19 17.33
C ASP A 330 -11.42 -1.02 18.33
N CYS A 331 -12.68 -0.95 17.90
CA CYS A 331 -13.81 -0.57 18.76
C CYS A 331 -15.06 -1.44 18.57
N ILE A 332 -15.64 -1.87 19.69
CA ILE A 332 -16.86 -2.69 19.73
C ILE A 332 -18.12 -1.84 19.43
N ASP A 333 -18.10 -0.57 19.87
CA ASP A 333 -19.19 0.40 19.70
C ASP A 333 -19.25 0.93 18.26
N THR A 334 -20.45 1.22 17.75
CA THR A 334 -20.61 1.91 16.46
C THR A 334 -20.18 3.38 16.59
N VAL A 335 -19.37 3.86 15.64
CA VAL A 335 -18.93 5.25 15.53
C VAL A 335 -19.56 5.94 14.32
N LEU A 336 -19.64 7.26 14.40
CA LEU A 336 -20.08 8.13 13.32
C LEU A 336 -18.86 8.68 12.57
N PHE A 337 -18.91 8.68 11.24
CA PHE A 337 -18.01 9.38 10.35
C PHE A 337 -18.74 10.57 9.74
N SER A 338 -18.10 11.74 9.74
CA SER A 338 -18.58 12.93 9.02
C SER A 338 -17.52 13.45 8.07
N SER A 339 -17.90 13.71 6.83
CA SER A 339 -17.02 14.32 5.81
C SER A 339 -17.40 15.76 5.55
N SER A 340 -16.41 16.58 5.18
CA SER A 340 -16.65 18.00 4.97
C SER A 340 -15.77 18.65 3.90
N SER A 341 -16.22 19.81 3.44
CA SER A 341 -15.48 20.71 2.55
C SER A 341 -14.32 21.45 3.23
N ASP A 342 -13.98 21.13 4.49
CA ASP A 342 -12.79 21.63 5.21
C ASP A 342 -11.61 20.65 5.17
N ASN A 343 -11.57 19.78 4.16
CA ASN A 343 -10.52 18.79 3.90
C ASN A 343 -10.38 17.72 5.01
N SER A 344 -11.33 17.65 5.95
CA SER A 344 -11.30 16.74 7.09
C SER A 344 -12.45 15.73 7.12
N ILE A 345 -12.17 14.58 7.73
CA ILE A 345 -13.15 13.55 8.07
C ILE A 345 -13.03 13.30 9.57
N LYS A 346 -14.12 13.51 10.29
CA LYS A 346 -14.14 13.39 11.76
C LYS A 346 -14.82 12.10 12.18
N ILE A 347 -14.21 11.42 13.14
CA ILE A 347 -14.74 10.21 13.75
C ILE A 347 -15.29 10.59 15.12
N TRP A 348 -16.54 10.25 15.38
CA TRP A 348 -17.23 10.59 16.63
C TRP A 348 -17.70 9.32 17.33
N LYS A 349 -17.40 9.24 18.63
CA LYS A 349 -18.00 8.24 19.51
C LYS A 349 -19.45 8.63 19.79
N ILE A 350 -20.37 7.68 19.55
CA ILE A 350 -21.78 7.80 19.90
C ILE A 350 -21.99 7.20 21.30
N SER A 351 -22.95 7.75 22.05
CA SER A 351 -23.43 7.22 23.32
C SER A 351 -24.90 7.60 23.47
N ASP A 352 -25.67 6.92 24.33
CA ASP A 352 -27.14 7.00 24.46
C ASP A 352 -27.79 8.37 24.25
N ASN A 353 -27.14 9.47 24.69
CA ASN A 353 -27.64 10.85 24.53
C ASN A 353 -26.58 11.86 24.04
N ASN A 354 -25.37 11.45 23.65
CA ASN A 354 -24.30 12.39 23.30
C ASN A 354 -23.37 11.86 22.18
N ILE A 355 -22.78 12.80 21.44
CA ILE A 355 -21.78 12.54 20.39
C ILE A 355 -20.52 13.32 20.76
N SER A 356 -19.36 12.65 20.78
CA SER A 356 -18.08 13.27 21.15
C SER A 356 -16.99 12.94 20.14
N LEU A 357 -16.18 13.93 19.76
CA LEU A 357 -15.06 13.74 18.83
C LEU A 357 -14.08 12.70 19.39
N MET A 358 -13.77 11.69 18.58
CA MET A 358 -12.81 10.64 18.88
C MET A 358 -11.51 10.85 18.10
N ASP A 359 -11.62 11.21 16.83
CA ASP A 359 -10.47 11.32 15.92
C ASP A 359 -10.73 12.29 14.75
N THR A 360 -9.68 12.75 14.06
CA THR A 360 -9.79 13.53 12.82
C THR A 360 -8.76 13.03 11.81
N LEU A 361 -9.24 12.62 10.63
CA LEU A 361 -8.43 12.30 9.46
C LEU A 361 -8.36 13.55 8.58
N GLU A 362 -7.17 14.05 8.30
CA GLU A 362 -6.93 15.24 7.48
C GLU A 362 -6.20 14.84 6.20
N LEU A 363 -6.63 15.38 5.06
CA LEU A 363 -5.99 15.15 3.77
C LEU A 363 -4.50 15.56 3.79
N PRO A 364 -3.64 14.94 2.95
CA PRO A 364 -2.23 15.32 2.83
C PRO A 364 -2.07 16.82 2.54
N GLU A 365 -1.04 17.45 3.13
CA GLU A 365 -0.83 18.91 3.13
C GLU A 365 -0.78 19.56 1.73
N ASP A 366 -0.48 18.79 0.68
CA ASP A 366 -0.39 19.25 -0.70
C ASP A 366 -1.75 19.43 -1.42
N GLU A 367 -2.86 18.90 -0.87
CA GLU A 367 -4.15 18.78 -1.59
C GLU A 367 -5.32 19.48 -0.85
N GLU A 368 -5.58 20.76 -1.21
CA GLU A 368 -6.72 21.53 -0.69
C GLU A 368 -8.08 21.12 -1.35
N MET A 369 -8.55 19.90 -1.10
CA MET A 369 -9.79 19.35 -1.69
C MET A 369 -10.88 19.00 -0.66
N GLY A 370 -12.11 19.47 -0.88
CA GLY A 370 -13.26 19.11 -0.04
C GLY A 370 -13.69 17.65 -0.18
N VAL A 371 -14.09 17.00 0.92
CA VAL A 371 -14.58 15.61 0.93
C VAL A 371 -16.11 15.58 0.80
N LEU A 372 -16.59 15.11 -0.34
CA LEU A 372 -17.99 15.23 -0.76
C LEU A 372 -18.83 13.98 -0.45
N SER A 373 -18.24 12.78 -0.55
CA SER A 373 -18.93 11.51 -0.31
C SER A 373 -18.03 10.50 0.38
N ILE A 374 -18.61 9.61 1.20
CA ILE A 374 -17.86 8.54 1.88
C ILE A 374 -18.59 7.20 1.79
N ALA A 375 -17.84 6.11 1.74
CA ALA A 375 -18.32 4.74 1.90
C ALA A 375 -17.27 3.89 2.62
N ILE A 376 -17.70 2.92 3.43
CA ILE A 376 -16.80 2.02 4.17
C ILE A 376 -17.06 0.57 3.76
N HIS A 377 -16.00 -0.18 3.45
CA HIS A 377 -16.05 -1.61 3.17
C HIS A 377 -14.73 -2.27 3.59
N ASP A 378 -14.76 -3.43 4.26
CA ASP A 378 -13.58 -4.19 4.73
C ASP A 378 -12.49 -3.33 5.39
N GLU A 379 -12.87 -2.49 6.37
CA GLU A 379 -11.95 -1.60 7.11
C GLU A 379 -11.30 -0.48 6.26
N LEU A 380 -11.62 -0.41 4.97
CA LEU A 380 -11.23 0.66 4.06
C LEU A 380 -12.32 1.72 4.02
N LEU A 381 -11.91 2.98 4.05
CA LEU A 381 -12.77 4.16 3.90
C LEU A 381 -12.47 4.81 2.55
N PHE A 382 -13.47 4.81 1.67
CA PHE A 382 -13.43 5.42 0.34
C PHE A 382 -14.02 6.82 0.42
N THR A 383 -13.31 7.82 -0.08
CA THR A 383 -13.68 9.22 0.08
C THR A 383 -13.63 9.93 -1.28
N GLY A 384 -14.79 10.34 -1.77
CA GLY A 384 -14.94 11.08 -3.02
C GLY A 384 -14.59 12.54 -2.82
N LEU A 385 -13.59 13.02 -3.57
CA LEU A 385 -13.07 14.37 -3.45
C LEU A 385 -13.67 15.31 -4.50
N GLN A 386 -13.60 16.60 -4.20
CA GLN A 386 -13.76 17.66 -5.19
C GLN A 386 -12.70 17.49 -6.30
N GLY A 387 -13.07 17.73 -7.57
CA GLY A 387 -12.14 17.59 -8.71
C GLY A 387 -12.00 16.18 -9.31
N GLY A 388 -12.66 15.16 -8.77
CA GLY A 388 -12.82 13.85 -9.44
C GLY A 388 -11.88 12.73 -8.98
N GLU A 389 -11.12 12.96 -7.91
CA GLU A 389 -10.29 11.92 -7.29
C GLU A 389 -11.06 11.16 -6.21
N VAL A 390 -10.69 9.91 -5.99
CA VAL A 390 -11.20 9.08 -4.88
C VAL A 390 -10.03 8.65 -4.03
N LEU A 391 -9.96 9.12 -2.80
CA LEU A 391 -8.91 8.69 -1.87
C LEU A 391 -9.39 7.48 -1.08
N VAL A 392 -8.53 6.47 -0.98
CA VAL A 392 -8.73 5.27 -0.16
C VAL A 392 -7.89 5.40 1.09
N TRP A 393 -8.53 5.30 2.24
CA TRP A 393 -7.94 5.20 3.57
C TRP A 393 -8.06 3.77 4.08
N ASP A 394 -7.24 3.39 5.06
CA ASP A 394 -7.66 2.35 6.00
C ASP A 394 -7.76 2.85 7.43
N LEU A 395 -8.73 2.26 8.12
CA LEU A 395 -9.19 2.68 9.43
C LEU A 395 -8.37 2.08 10.58
N GLU A 396 -7.50 1.10 10.31
CA GLU A 396 -6.60 0.54 11.32
C GLU A 396 -5.42 1.51 11.54
N ILE A 397 -4.65 1.83 10.49
CA ILE A 397 -3.50 2.75 10.60
C ILE A 397 -3.87 4.23 10.43
N ARG A 398 -5.12 4.56 10.08
CA ARG A 398 -5.65 5.92 9.93
C ARG A 398 -4.85 6.77 8.92
N ARG A 399 -4.41 6.14 7.82
CA ARG A 399 -3.61 6.78 6.76
C ARG A 399 -4.25 6.58 5.38
N PRO A 400 -4.00 7.51 4.44
CA PRO A 400 -4.31 7.30 3.04
C PRO A 400 -3.40 6.21 2.44
N ILE A 401 -4.01 5.29 1.70
CA ILE A 401 -3.32 4.27 0.89
C ILE A 401 -3.06 4.81 -0.52
N ARG A 402 -4.11 5.33 -1.19
CA ARG A 402 -4.05 5.66 -2.63
C ARG A 402 -5.14 6.62 -3.10
N PHE A 403 -4.78 7.49 -4.05
CA PHE A 403 -5.71 8.22 -4.92
C PHE A 403 -6.07 7.41 -6.17
N LEU A 404 -7.36 7.25 -6.45
CA LEU A 404 -7.91 6.69 -7.68
C LEU A 404 -8.28 7.85 -8.61
N LYS A 405 -7.60 7.94 -9.75
CA LYS A 405 -7.85 8.99 -10.76
C LYS A 405 -8.65 8.38 -11.92
N GLY A 406 -9.89 8.84 -12.11
CA GLY A 406 -10.79 8.28 -13.12
C GLY A 406 -11.93 9.20 -13.54
N HIS A 407 -12.40 10.08 -12.66
CA HIS A 407 -13.34 11.14 -13.02
C HIS A 407 -12.62 12.44 -13.37
N THR A 408 -13.31 13.36 -14.03
CA THR A 408 -12.79 14.69 -14.38
C THR A 408 -13.46 15.83 -13.61
N ASP A 409 -14.37 15.50 -12.69
CA ASP A 409 -15.18 16.44 -11.91
C ASP A 409 -15.68 15.75 -10.62
N ASP A 410 -16.22 16.52 -9.67
CA ASP A 410 -16.59 16.16 -8.29
C ASP A 410 -17.21 14.75 -8.12
N VAL A 411 -16.71 13.94 -7.18
CA VAL A 411 -17.24 12.59 -6.89
C VAL A 411 -18.33 12.66 -5.81
N LEU A 412 -19.59 12.56 -6.23
CA LEU A 412 -20.76 12.83 -5.39
C LEU A 412 -21.36 11.58 -4.74
N SER A 413 -21.05 10.37 -5.22
CA SER A 413 -21.56 9.13 -4.65
C SER A 413 -20.59 7.97 -4.82
N ILE A 414 -20.52 7.12 -3.79
CA ILE A 414 -19.70 5.90 -3.77
C ILE A 414 -20.56 4.77 -3.20
N VAL A 415 -20.60 3.62 -3.86
CA VAL A 415 -21.32 2.42 -3.39
C VAL A 415 -20.52 1.15 -3.70
N TYR A 416 -20.74 0.10 -2.90
CA TYR A 416 -20.10 -1.20 -3.08
C TYR A 416 -21.09 -2.24 -3.61
N LEU A 417 -20.69 -3.03 -4.60
CA LEU A 417 -21.51 -4.10 -5.19
C LEU A 417 -20.62 -5.21 -5.80
N ASN A 418 -20.76 -6.44 -5.27
CA ASN A 418 -20.14 -7.66 -5.80
C ASN A 418 -18.62 -7.55 -6.11
N ASP A 419 -17.80 -7.21 -5.12
CA ASP A 419 -16.33 -7.07 -5.26
C ASP A 419 -15.85 -5.90 -6.16
N PHE A 420 -16.75 -4.96 -6.43
CA PHE A 420 -16.43 -3.70 -7.08
C PHE A 420 -16.93 -2.49 -6.29
N ILE A 421 -16.10 -1.46 -6.25
CA ILE A 421 -16.50 -0.11 -5.82
C ILE A 421 -16.99 0.64 -7.05
N TYR A 422 -18.15 1.27 -6.95
CA TYR A 422 -18.71 2.12 -7.99
C TYR A 422 -18.71 3.57 -7.52
N THR A 423 -18.16 4.47 -8.33
CA THR A 423 -18.06 5.90 -8.03
C THR A 423 -18.82 6.69 -9.10
N GLY A 424 -19.71 7.58 -8.67
CA GLY A 424 -20.56 8.40 -9.52
C GLY A 424 -20.16 9.87 -9.39
N SER A 425 -19.90 10.50 -10.53
CA SER A 425 -19.34 11.85 -10.60
C SER A 425 -20.25 12.85 -11.30
N TYR A 426 -20.00 14.12 -11.00
CA TYR A 426 -20.52 15.24 -11.74
C TYR A 426 -20.08 15.27 -13.22
N ASP A 427 -19.05 14.53 -13.63
CA ASP A 427 -18.69 14.34 -15.05
C ASP A 427 -19.71 13.50 -15.86
N GLY A 428 -20.76 13.02 -15.20
CA GLY A 428 -21.86 12.24 -15.80
C GLY A 428 -21.53 10.75 -16.00
N THR A 429 -20.42 10.29 -15.43
CA THR A 429 -19.97 8.91 -15.55
C THR A 429 -20.00 8.15 -14.23
N ILE A 430 -20.06 6.83 -14.36
CA ILE A 430 -19.81 5.87 -13.30
C ILE A 430 -18.50 5.14 -13.62
N CYS A 431 -17.53 5.19 -12.72
CA CYS A 431 -16.34 4.33 -12.78
C CYS A 431 -16.55 3.11 -11.88
N ALA A 432 -16.07 1.95 -12.34
CA ALA A 432 -16.04 0.72 -11.57
C ALA A 432 -14.59 0.35 -11.27
N TRP A 433 -14.30 0.08 -9.99
CA TRP A 433 -12.98 -0.25 -9.47
C TRP A 433 -13.01 -1.65 -8.85
N THR A 434 -11.96 -2.44 -9.07
CA THR A 434 -11.82 -3.72 -8.35
C THR A 434 -11.55 -3.48 -6.87
N ASN A 435 -11.75 -4.51 -6.04
CA ASN A 435 -11.20 -4.56 -4.68
C ASN A 435 -9.66 -4.40 -4.62
N ASN A 436 -8.94 -4.36 -5.75
CA ASN A 436 -7.49 -4.09 -5.85
C ASN A 436 -7.18 -2.66 -6.33
N PHE A 437 -8.20 -1.79 -6.40
CA PHE A 437 -8.10 -0.39 -6.84
C PHE A 437 -7.76 -0.21 -8.32
N GLU A 438 -7.99 -1.24 -9.15
CA GLU A 438 -7.79 -1.16 -10.59
C GLU A 438 -9.07 -0.68 -11.30
N PRO A 439 -8.99 0.26 -12.27
CA PRO A 439 -10.14 0.68 -13.05
C PRO A 439 -10.59 -0.45 -14.00
N VAL A 440 -11.83 -0.89 -13.86
CA VAL A 440 -12.42 -1.94 -14.72
C VAL A 440 -13.03 -1.32 -15.97
N PHE A 441 -13.84 -0.28 -15.80
CA PHE A 441 -14.43 0.50 -16.88
C PHE A 441 -14.92 1.87 -16.38
N LYS A 442 -15.06 2.80 -17.33
CA LYS A 442 -15.74 4.09 -17.17
C LYS A 442 -16.95 4.11 -18.10
N LEU A 443 -18.13 4.38 -17.56
CA LEU A 443 -19.42 4.31 -18.25
C LEU A 443 -20.10 5.69 -18.22
N SER A 444 -20.46 6.24 -19.38
CA SER A 444 -21.37 7.39 -19.42
C SER A 444 -22.76 6.90 -19.01
N ALA A 445 -23.21 7.31 -17.82
CA ALA A 445 -24.40 6.72 -17.21
C ALA A 445 -25.68 7.36 -17.77
N HIS A 446 -25.74 8.69 -17.74
CA HIS A 446 -26.92 9.47 -18.13
C HIS A 446 -26.62 10.40 -19.32
N ASP A 447 -25.95 9.87 -20.35
CA ASP A 447 -25.76 10.61 -21.61
C ASP A 447 -25.04 11.96 -21.40
N TYR A 448 -23.99 11.93 -20.57
CA TYR A 448 -23.21 13.07 -20.06
C TYR A 448 -23.92 13.99 -19.05
N SER A 449 -25.15 13.66 -18.64
CA SER A 449 -25.82 14.27 -17.50
C SER A 449 -25.20 13.84 -16.17
N HIS A 450 -25.09 14.78 -15.23
CA HIS A 450 -24.45 14.59 -13.93
C HIS A 450 -25.04 13.40 -13.14
N VAL A 451 -24.19 12.57 -12.53
CA VAL A 451 -24.61 11.53 -11.58
C VAL A 451 -24.62 12.15 -10.19
N LEU A 452 -25.80 12.27 -9.58
CA LEU A 452 -25.97 12.97 -8.30
C LEU A 452 -26.12 12.01 -7.12
N SER A 453 -26.71 10.84 -7.34
CA SER A 453 -26.99 9.84 -6.31
C SER A 453 -26.87 8.43 -6.86
N MET A 454 -26.46 7.48 -6.02
CA MET A 454 -26.42 6.06 -6.32
C MET A 454 -26.86 5.24 -5.12
N VAL A 455 -27.50 4.09 -5.36
CA VAL A 455 -27.88 3.11 -4.33
C VAL A 455 -27.85 1.69 -4.90
N VAL A 456 -27.69 0.68 -4.04
CA VAL A 456 -27.61 -0.74 -4.44
C VAL A 456 -28.81 -1.51 -3.90
N SER A 457 -29.48 -2.28 -4.77
CA SER A 457 -30.62 -3.12 -4.41
C SER A 457 -30.19 -4.41 -3.72
N PRO A 458 -30.77 -4.77 -2.55
CA PRO A 458 -30.38 -5.95 -1.78
C PRO A 458 -30.81 -7.30 -2.39
N ILE A 459 -31.85 -7.32 -3.24
CA ILE A 459 -32.43 -8.58 -3.76
C ILE A 459 -31.91 -8.95 -5.16
N GLU A 460 -31.70 -7.97 -6.05
CA GLU A 460 -31.34 -8.25 -7.45
C GLU A 460 -29.89 -7.91 -7.82
N ASN A 461 -29.06 -7.49 -6.86
CA ASN A 461 -27.68 -7.04 -7.09
C ASN A 461 -27.60 -5.98 -8.20
N MET A 462 -28.52 -5.03 -8.15
CA MET A 462 -28.67 -3.94 -9.12
C MET A 462 -28.14 -2.64 -8.55
N LEU A 463 -27.33 -1.95 -9.33
CA LEU A 463 -26.95 -0.56 -9.09
C LEU A 463 -28.04 0.35 -9.65
N VAL A 464 -28.44 1.38 -8.92
CA VAL A 464 -29.40 2.40 -9.37
C VAL A 464 -28.74 3.76 -9.27
N SER A 465 -28.83 4.58 -10.33
CA SER A 465 -28.27 5.94 -10.35
C SER A 465 -29.31 6.99 -10.71
N GLY A 466 -29.25 8.14 -10.03
CA GLY A 466 -30.09 9.31 -10.23
C GLY A 466 -29.30 10.47 -10.84
N SER A 467 -29.95 11.24 -11.72
CA SER A 467 -29.32 12.31 -12.50
C SER A 467 -29.95 13.69 -12.30
N SER A 468 -29.25 14.73 -12.73
CA SER A 468 -29.76 16.11 -12.81
C SER A 468 -30.93 16.28 -13.80
N HIS A 469 -31.05 15.42 -14.81
CA HIS A 469 -32.11 15.50 -15.83
C HIS A 469 -33.30 14.58 -15.51
N ASN A 470 -33.75 14.56 -14.26
CA ASN A 470 -35.01 13.91 -13.87
C ASN A 470 -35.12 12.42 -14.28
N THR A 471 -33.99 11.70 -14.34
CA THR A 471 -33.90 10.30 -14.75
C THR A 471 -33.27 9.41 -13.68
N ILE A 472 -33.78 8.19 -13.60
CA ILE A 472 -33.30 7.09 -12.78
C ILE A 472 -32.97 5.93 -13.73
N LYS A 473 -31.73 5.45 -13.71
CA LYS A 473 -31.30 4.30 -14.52
C LYS A 473 -30.97 3.11 -13.62
N PHE A 474 -31.48 1.95 -14.03
CA PHE A 474 -31.32 0.68 -13.34
C PHE A 474 -30.29 -0.18 -14.08
N TRP A 475 -29.21 -0.53 -13.39
CA TRP A 475 -28.06 -1.25 -13.94
C TRP A 475 -27.98 -2.65 -13.35
N ARG A 476 -28.00 -3.66 -14.22
CA ARG A 476 -27.76 -5.06 -13.82
C ARG A 476 -26.35 -5.47 -14.18
N GLN A 477 -25.62 -6.02 -13.22
CA GLN A 477 -24.31 -6.61 -13.49
C GLN A 477 -24.49 -7.97 -14.16
N SER A 478 -23.93 -8.12 -15.36
CA SER A 478 -24.00 -9.39 -16.09
C SER A 478 -22.98 -10.39 -15.53
N LEU A 479 -23.41 -11.19 -14.56
CA LEU A 479 -22.67 -12.37 -14.11
C LEU A 479 -22.74 -13.47 -15.19
N GLN A 480 -21.84 -13.40 -16.18
CA GLN A 480 -21.60 -14.55 -17.03
C GLN A 480 -21.09 -15.70 -16.15
N LYS A 481 -21.86 -16.79 -16.07
CA LYS A 481 -21.46 -18.04 -15.42
C LYS A 481 -20.35 -18.72 -16.22
N THR A 482 -19.14 -18.19 -16.16
CA THR A 482 -17.96 -19.05 -16.22
C THR A 482 -17.96 -19.87 -14.94
N SER A 483 -17.87 -21.19 -15.05
CA SER A 483 -17.72 -22.05 -13.88
C SER A 483 -16.39 -21.71 -13.20
N PRO A 484 -16.36 -21.16 -11.97
CA PRO A 484 -15.11 -20.89 -11.32
C PRO A 484 -14.47 -22.24 -10.96
N LYS A 485 -13.23 -22.47 -11.40
CA LYS A 485 -12.32 -23.14 -10.46
C LYS A 485 -12.18 -22.15 -9.30
N PRO A 486 -12.38 -22.57 -8.04
CA PRO A 486 -12.30 -21.64 -6.92
C PRO A 486 -10.91 -21.03 -6.88
N SER A 487 -10.84 -19.72 -7.10
CA SER A 487 -9.70 -18.88 -6.73
C SER A 487 -9.71 -18.72 -5.22
N PRO A 488 -8.64 -19.09 -4.48
CA PRO A 488 -8.60 -19.01 -3.03
C PRO A 488 -8.32 -17.56 -2.58
N ALA A 489 -9.28 -16.66 -2.76
CA ALA A 489 -9.09 -15.22 -2.50
C ALA A 489 -10.38 -14.48 -2.08
N SER A 490 -11.38 -15.19 -1.55
CA SER A 490 -12.43 -14.60 -0.71
C SER A 490 -12.43 -15.34 0.63
N SER A 491 -11.37 -15.12 1.41
CA SER A 491 -11.30 -15.60 2.78
C SER A 491 -12.30 -14.83 3.64
N ASN A 492 -13.55 -15.30 3.64
CA ASN A 492 -14.14 -15.63 4.93
C ASN A 492 -13.08 -16.43 5.67
N ILE A 493 -12.41 -15.80 6.63
CA ILE A 493 -11.55 -16.50 7.57
C ILE A 493 -12.55 -17.30 8.42
N GLU A 494 -12.92 -18.48 7.92
CA GLU A 494 -13.18 -19.61 8.79
C GLU A 494 -11.90 -19.78 9.59
N PHE A 495 -11.83 -19.05 10.71
CA PHE A 495 -11.00 -19.45 11.82
C PHE A 495 -11.28 -20.93 11.97
N PHE A 496 -10.24 -21.76 11.85
CA PHE A 496 -10.32 -23.08 12.42
C PHE A 496 -10.76 -22.86 13.86
N SER A 497 -12.03 -23.17 14.14
CA SER A 497 -12.51 -23.40 15.49
C SER A 497 -11.41 -24.23 16.12
N GLN A 498 -10.77 -23.69 17.18
CA GLN A 498 -9.53 -24.22 17.75
C GLN A 498 -9.53 -25.73 17.55
N PRO A 499 -8.53 -26.33 16.87
CA PRO A 499 -8.45 -27.78 16.88
C PRO A 499 -8.52 -28.14 18.34
N GLN A 500 -9.58 -28.85 18.74
CA GLN A 500 -9.78 -29.30 20.11
C GLN A 500 -8.73 -30.39 20.33
N LEU A 501 -7.49 -29.93 20.48
CA LEU A 501 -6.42 -30.53 21.20
C LEU A 501 -6.88 -30.54 22.65
N GLY A 502 -7.84 -31.42 22.93
CA GLY A 502 -7.95 -32.12 24.19
C GLY A 502 -6.71 -32.97 24.38
N LEU A 503 -5.57 -32.29 24.49
CA LEU A 503 -4.43 -32.77 25.23
C LEU A 503 -4.82 -32.54 26.69
N ASP A 504 -5.30 -33.60 27.34
CA ASP A 504 -5.36 -33.64 28.80
C ASP A 504 -4.03 -33.11 29.36
N SER A 505 -4.11 -32.34 30.44
CA SER A 505 -3.00 -31.58 31.04
C SER A 505 -1.96 -32.45 31.77
N SER A 506 -1.70 -33.64 31.24
CA SER A 506 -0.88 -34.71 31.83
C SER A 506 -0.12 -35.54 30.78
N VAL A 507 0.10 -35.03 29.56
CA VAL A 507 0.95 -35.71 28.55
C VAL A 507 2.39 -35.19 28.67
N ASP A 508 3.32 -36.11 28.92
CA ASP A 508 4.73 -35.81 29.19
C ASP A 508 5.40 -34.94 28.11
N ILE A 509 6.24 -34.01 28.59
CA ILE A 509 7.08 -33.14 27.77
C ILE A 509 8.08 -34.02 27.00
N TYR A 510 8.27 -33.76 25.70
CA TYR A 510 8.98 -34.58 24.70
C TYR A 510 8.23 -35.81 24.13
N ASN A 511 7.05 -35.60 23.55
CA ASN A 511 6.50 -36.52 22.55
C ASN A 511 6.85 -36.04 21.12
N PRO A 512 7.63 -36.78 20.31
CA PRO A 512 7.97 -36.39 18.93
C PRO A 512 6.78 -36.34 17.95
N GLN A 513 5.55 -36.63 18.40
CA GLN A 513 4.33 -36.37 17.63
C GLN A 513 3.90 -34.89 17.66
N THR A 514 4.08 -34.17 18.79
CA THR A 514 3.62 -32.77 18.90
C THR A 514 4.49 -31.83 18.06
N ASP A 515 5.81 -32.02 18.06
CA ASP A 515 6.73 -31.23 17.23
C ASP A 515 6.48 -31.41 15.72
N LYS A 516 6.13 -32.63 15.28
CA LYS A 516 5.73 -32.89 13.89
C LYS A 516 4.45 -32.16 13.50
N ILE A 517 3.49 -32.04 14.42
CA ILE A 517 2.25 -31.27 14.20
C ILE A 517 2.58 -29.78 14.10
N CYS A 518 3.39 -29.26 15.03
CA CYS A 518 3.84 -27.86 15.02
C CYS A 518 4.57 -27.48 13.71
N SER A 519 5.55 -28.30 13.29
CA SER A 519 6.29 -28.10 12.04
C SER A 519 5.37 -28.16 10.80
N SER A 520 4.38 -29.06 10.79
CA SER A 520 3.43 -29.19 9.68
C SER A 520 2.49 -27.99 9.59
N PHE A 521 2.07 -27.46 10.74
CA PHE A 521 1.25 -26.24 10.81
C PHE A 521 2.05 -25.01 10.35
N MET A 522 3.29 -24.85 10.82
CA MET A 522 4.21 -23.80 10.36
C MET A 522 4.39 -23.81 8.83
N ILE A 523 4.61 -24.99 8.21
CA ILE A 523 4.74 -25.10 6.74
C ILE A 523 3.43 -24.74 6.02
N THR A 524 2.28 -25.05 6.62
CA THR A 524 0.96 -24.69 6.07
C THR A 524 0.73 -23.18 6.11
N CYS A 525 1.07 -22.53 7.22
CA CYS A 525 1.07 -21.06 7.33
C CYS A 525 2.07 -20.43 6.35
N LEU A 526 3.22 -21.05 6.10
CA LEU A 526 4.20 -20.57 5.12
C LEU A 526 3.66 -20.62 3.68
N ASP A 527 2.99 -21.70 3.27
CA ASP A 527 2.37 -21.79 1.94
C ASP A 527 1.31 -20.71 1.74
N GLN A 528 0.45 -20.50 2.73
CA GLN A 528 -0.52 -19.40 2.73
C GLN A 528 0.19 -18.04 2.63
N TRP A 529 1.24 -17.80 3.42
CA TRP A 529 1.93 -16.52 3.43
C TRP A 529 2.72 -16.23 2.14
N ILE A 530 3.27 -17.27 1.50
CA ILE A 530 3.96 -17.22 0.21
C ILE A 530 2.98 -16.98 -0.95
N SER A 531 1.70 -17.32 -0.78
CA SER A 531 0.69 -17.07 -1.82
C SER A 531 0.41 -15.58 -2.08
N PHE A 532 0.60 -14.72 -1.08
CA PHE A 532 0.50 -13.26 -1.24
C PHE A 532 1.69 -12.69 -2.01
N LYS A 533 1.40 -11.96 -3.08
CA LYS A 533 2.40 -11.29 -3.93
C LYS A 533 2.85 -9.96 -3.32
N SER A 534 3.43 -10.02 -2.13
CA SER A 534 3.88 -8.84 -1.38
C SER A 534 5.15 -8.20 -1.98
N VAL A 535 5.05 -7.69 -3.19
CA VAL A 535 6.16 -7.01 -3.88
C VAL A 535 6.12 -5.51 -3.56
N SER A 536 7.15 -5.01 -2.87
CA SER A 536 7.25 -3.61 -2.45
C SER A 536 7.52 -2.64 -3.61
N GLY A 537 7.35 -1.33 -3.33
CA GLY A 537 7.53 -0.25 -4.31
C GLY A 537 6.50 -0.16 -5.46
N HIS A 538 5.81 -1.24 -5.80
CA HIS A 538 4.88 -1.33 -6.92
C HIS A 538 3.41 -1.16 -6.49
N ASN A 539 2.73 -0.16 -7.05
CA ASN A 539 1.32 0.11 -6.74
C ASN A 539 0.40 -1.10 -7.00
N GLU A 540 0.62 -1.88 -8.06
CA GLU A 540 -0.21 -3.06 -8.36
C GLU A 540 -0.25 -4.10 -7.22
N PHE A 541 0.79 -4.15 -6.37
CA PHE A 541 0.93 -5.13 -5.30
C PHE A 541 0.64 -4.59 -3.88
N GLN A 542 0.39 -3.29 -3.68
CA GLN A 542 0.16 -2.71 -2.34
C GLN A 542 -0.93 -3.44 -1.53
N LYS A 543 -2.02 -3.89 -2.17
CA LYS A 543 -3.03 -4.68 -1.47
C LYS A 543 -2.53 -6.06 -1.08
N GLU A 544 -1.76 -6.74 -1.93
CA GLU A 544 -1.14 -8.04 -1.61
C GLU A 544 -0.13 -7.89 -0.45
N CYS A 545 0.65 -6.80 -0.43
CA CYS A 545 1.48 -6.42 0.70
C CYS A 545 0.65 -6.23 1.98
N ARG A 546 -0.45 -5.47 1.91
CA ARG A 546 -1.35 -5.26 3.05
C ARG A 546 -2.00 -6.56 3.53
N SER A 547 -2.45 -7.43 2.63
CA SER A 547 -3.01 -8.74 2.96
C SER A 547 -1.97 -9.66 3.60
N SER A 548 -0.73 -9.64 3.11
CA SER A 548 0.42 -10.32 3.72
C SER A 548 0.72 -9.82 5.15
N ALA A 549 0.62 -8.50 5.37
CA ALA A 549 0.81 -7.88 6.68
C ALA A 549 -0.31 -8.28 7.66
N LYS A 550 -1.58 -8.17 7.22
CA LYS A 550 -2.75 -8.56 8.01
C LYS A 550 -2.76 -10.04 8.34
N PHE A 551 -2.40 -10.92 7.39
CA PHE A 551 -2.25 -12.35 7.64
C PHE A 551 -1.26 -12.63 8.78
N LEU A 552 -0.09 -11.98 8.79
CA LEU A 552 0.90 -12.17 9.85
C LEU A 552 0.39 -11.65 11.21
N LYS A 553 -0.25 -10.47 11.22
CA LYS A 553 -0.89 -9.87 12.40
C LYS A 553 -1.94 -10.80 13.03
N ASP A 554 -2.85 -11.32 12.20
CA ASP A 554 -3.97 -12.16 12.62
C ASP A 554 -3.48 -13.56 13.03
N LEU A 555 -2.48 -14.10 12.33
CA LEU A 555 -1.80 -15.35 12.72
C LEU A 555 -1.15 -15.22 14.11
N ALA A 556 -0.35 -14.17 14.34
CA ALA A 556 0.28 -13.93 15.64
C ALA A 556 -0.75 -13.79 16.77
N PHE A 557 -1.85 -13.06 16.54
CA PHE A 557 -2.95 -12.95 17.48
C PHE A 557 -3.59 -14.32 17.78
N SER A 558 -3.83 -15.14 16.75
CA SER A 558 -4.39 -16.49 16.91
C SER A 558 -3.47 -17.46 17.68
N LEU A 559 -2.15 -17.22 17.65
CA LEU A 559 -1.13 -17.98 18.39
C LEU A 559 -0.97 -17.51 19.86
N GLY A 560 -1.62 -16.41 20.27
CA GLY A 560 -1.60 -15.89 21.64
C GLY A 560 -0.74 -14.64 21.86
N ALA A 561 -0.42 -13.89 20.80
CA ALA A 561 0.19 -12.57 20.97
C ALA A 561 -0.74 -11.65 21.80
N SER A 562 -0.19 -10.98 22.81
CA SER A 562 -0.96 -10.15 23.76
C SER A 562 -1.38 -8.80 23.17
N GLU A 563 -0.62 -8.33 22.18
CA GLU A 563 -0.88 -7.11 21.42
C GLU A 563 -0.40 -7.36 19.98
N SER A 564 -1.23 -7.02 18.99
CA SER A 564 -0.95 -7.21 17.55
C SER A 564 -1.64 -6.10 16.76
N ARG A 565 -0.90 -5.38 15.91
CA ARG A 565 -1.39 -4.25 15.10
C ARG A 565 -0.51 -3.96 13.89
N LEU A 566 -1.05 -3.27 12.91
CA LEU A 566 -0.26 -2.58 11.90
C LEU A 566 0.24 -1.23 12.43
N LEU A 567 1.46 -0.84 12.07
CA LEU A 567 2.03 0.49 12.29
C LEU A 567 2.13 1.23 10.95
N ALA A 568 1.76 2.51 10.94
CA ALA A 568 1.90 3.36 9.75
C ALA A 568 3.38 3.61 9.40
N GLY A 569 3.78 3.26 8.19
CA GLY A 569 5.01 3.76 7.56
C GLY A 569 4.79 5.15 6.92
N SER A 570 5.66 5.53 5.98
CA SER A 570 5.48 6.75 5.18
C SER A 570 4.21 6.69 4.31
N SER A 571 3.69 7.86 3.91
CA SER A 571 2.50 7.96 3.05
C SER A 571 2.68 7.17 1.75
N GLY A 572 1.71 6.33 1.41
CA GLY A 572 1.76 5.46 0.21
C GLY A 572 2.77 4.30 0.27
N ARG A 573 3.40 4.02 1.43
CA ARG A 573 4.24 2.84 1.67
C ARG A 573 3.49 1.75 2.42
N ASN A 574 4.04 0.54 2.40
CA ASN A 574 3.50 -0.61 3.11
C ASN A 574 3.62 -0.43 4.64
N PRO A 575 2.64 -0.91 5.43
CA PRO A 575 2.67 -0.82 6.89
C PRO A 575 3.72 -1.78 7.49
N LEU A 576 4.19 -1.49 8.69
CA LEU A 576 4.96 -2.45 9.48
C LEU A 576 3.99 -3.31 10.31
N VAL A 577 4.34 -4.58 10.55
CA VAL A 577 3.59 -5.46 11.44
C VAL A 577 4.27 -5.47 12.81
N TYR A 578 3.52 -5.07 13.85
CA TYR A 578 3.93 -5.18 15.25
C TYR A 578 3.08 -6.22 15.96
N PHE A 579 3.73 -7.12 16.69
CA PHE A 579 3.06 -7.92 17.72
C PHE A 579 4.04 -8.33 18.81
N ARG A 580 3.53 -8.68 20.00
CA ARG A 580 4.38 -9.22 21.07
C ARG A 580 3.77 -10.41 21.81
N PHE A 581 4.64 -11.22 22.38
CA PHE A 581 4.31 -12.26 23.33
C PHE A 581 4.86 -11.87 24.70
N ASP A 582 3.96 -11.66 25.66
CA ASP A 582 4.31 -11.40 27.05
C ASP A 582 4.48 -12.74 27.82
N PRO A 583 5.37 -12.82 28.82
CA PRO A 583 5.46 -13.95 29.73
C PRO A 583 4.10 -14.27 30.37
N ASN A 584 3.74 -15.55 30.41
CA ASN A 584 2.44 -16.01 30.90
C ASN A 584 2.25 -15.71 32.39
N SER A 585 1.59 -14.58 32.68
CA SER A 585 1.08 -14.22 34.00
C SER A 585 -0.44 -14.39 34.04
N ASP A 586 -1.02 -14.66 35.21
CA ASP A 586 -2.47 -14.92 35.39
C ASP A 586 -3.39 -13.68 35.20
N LYS A 587 -3.00 -12.73 34.34
CA LYS A 587 -3.71 -11.48 34.09
C LYS A 587 -4.11 -11.38 32.62
N THR A 588 -5.42 -11.46 32.37
CA THR A 588 -6.06 -11.47 31.05
C THR A 588 -6.10 -10.09 30.37
N GLN A 589 -5.11 -9.23 30.61
CA GLN A 589 -4.99 -7.90 29.99
C GLN A 589 -3.50 -7.58 29.76
N ALA A 590 -3.17 -7.17 28.53
CA ALA A 590 -1.84 -6.72 28.18
C ALA A 590 -1.45 -5.51 29.03
N ILE A 591 -0.35 -5.62 29.77
CA ILE A 591 0.17 -4.54 30.61
C ILE A 591 1.05 -3.66 29.71
N PRO A 592 0.80 -2.34 29.62
CA PRO A 592 1.68 -1.44 28.87
C PRO A 592 3.12 -1.51 29.41
N PHE A 593 4.10 -1.57 28.53
CA PHE A 593 5.51 -1.58 28.93
C PHE A 593 5.87 -0.34 29.75
N SER A 594 6.63 -0.55 30.83
CA SER A 594 7.43 0.54 31.40
C SER A 594 8.64 0.78 30.49
N LYS A 595 9.21 1.99 30.53
CA LYS A 595 10.45 2.30 29.78
C LYS A 595 11.65 1.41 30.16
N ASP A 596 11.58 0.76 31.33
CA ASP A 596 12.62 -0.11 31.87
C ASP A 596 12.31 -1.61 31.67
N THR A 597 11.20 -1.97 31.00
CA THR A 597 10.85 -3.37 30.71
C THR A 597 11.85 -3.91 29.69
N GLU A 598 12.69 -4.88 30.09
CA GLU A 598 13.66 -5.48 29.18
C GLU A 598 12.96 -6.39 28.16
N THR A 599 13.34 -6.28 26.88
CA THR A 599 12.70 -6.99 25.77
C THR A 599 13.72 -7.61 24.82
N ILE A 600 13.27 -8.58 24.03
CA ILE A 600 13.95 -9.06 22.82
C ILE A 600 13.11 -8.61 21.63
N VAL A 601 13.74 -7.96 20.65
CA VAL A 601 13.11 -7.58 19.39
C VAL A 601 13.52 -8.58 18.30
N ILE A 602 12.57 -9.11 17.57
CA ILE A 602 12.79 -9.89 16.35
C ILE A 602 12.48 -8.99 15.15
N TYR A 603 13.47 -8.79 14.30
CA TYR A 603 13.36 -8.00 13.08
C TYR A 603 13.40 -8.91 11.84
N GLY A 604 12.64 -8.52 10.82
CA GLY A 604 12.62 -9.14 9.49
C GLY A 604 11.69 -8.37 8.55
N HIS A 605 11.39 -8.95 7.39
CA HIS A 605 10.47 -8.33 6.43
C HIS A 605 9.54 -9.34 5.77
N TYR A 606 8.43 -8.85 5.23
CA TYR A 606 7.44 -9.65 4.53
C TYR A 606 7.33 -9.32 3.03
N ASP A 607 7.93 -8.22 2.58
CA ASP A 607 8.03 -7.89 1.17
C ASP A 607 9.13 -8.69 0.47
N VAL A 608 9.01 -8.84 -0.85
CA VAL A 608 9.83 -9.73 -1.68
C VAL A 608 10.10 -9.09 -3.05
N VAL A 609 11.27 -9.31 -3.65
CA VAL A 609 11.47 -8.86 -5.05
C VAL A 609 10.52 -9.52 -6.06
N PRO A 610 10.23 -8.87 -7.21
CA PRO A 610 9.49 -9.50 -8.30
C PRO A 610 10.02 -10.89 -8.70
N ALA A 611 9.12 -11.79 -9.10
CA ALA A 611 9.50 -13.14 -9.55
C ALA A 611 10.01 -13.17 -11.01
N GLY A 612 9.78 -12.12 -11.80
CA GLY A 612 10.16 -12.07 -13.22
C GLY A 612 9.36 -13.03 -14.10
N ASP A 613 9.97 -13.48 -15.21
CA ASP A 613 9.34 -14.39 -16.17
C ASP A 613 9.04 -15.76 -15.55
N SER A 614 7.77 -16.15 -15.55
CA SER A 614 7.30 -17.45 -15.04
C SER A 614 7.94 -18.67 -15.71
N SER A 615 8.46 -18.53 -16.93
CA SER A 615 9.20 -19.57 -17.67
C SER A 615 10.58 -19.90 -17.07
N SER A 616 11.12 -19.03 -16.22
CA SER A 616 12.40 -19.24 -15.53
C SER A 616 12.30 -20.09 -14.26
N TRP A 617 11.07 -20.45 -13.83
CA TRP A 617 10.81 -21.21 -12.60
C TRP A 617 10.32 -22.64 -12.89
N ASP A 618 10.77 -23.61 -12.07
CA ASP A 618 10.33 -25.03 -12.07
C ASP A 618 8.90 -25.21 -11.53
N SER A 619 8.40 -24.21 -10.82
CA SER A 619 7.07 -24.16 -10.20
C SER A 619 6.58 -22.73 -10.07
N PHE A 620 5.27 -22.54 -9.90
CA PHE A 620 4.70 -21.22 -9.70
C PHE A 620 5.34 -20.54 -8.46
N PRO A 621 5.88 -19.31 -8.58
CA PRO A 621 6.70 -18.70 -7.53
C PRO A 621 5.95 -18.40 -6.24
N PHE A 622 4.66 -18.05 -6.33
CA PHE A 622 3.79 -17.74 -5.19
C PHE A 622 2.92 -18.95 -4.80
N SER A 623 3.54 -20.11 -4.68
CA SER A 623 2.97 -21.34 -4.11
C SER A 623 4.12 -22.22 -3.64
N LEU A 624 4.06 -22.66 -2.39
CA LEU A 624 5.17 -23.36 -1.76
C LEU A 624 5.25 -24.81 -2.25
N LYS A 625 6.42 -25.21 -2.75
CA LYS A 625 6.62 -26.56 -3.27
C LYS A 625 7.78 -27.29 -2.60
N GLY A 626 7.46 -28.33 -1.84
CA GLY A 626 8.46 -29.27 -1.33
C GLY A 626 9.06 -30.13 -2.44
N LYS A 627 10.39 -30.11 -2.59
CA LYS A 627 11.15 -30.93 -3.55
C LYS A 627 12.57 -31.17 -3.01
N ASP A 628 13.04 -32.42 -3.06
CA ASP A 628 14.43 -32.82 -2.76
C ASP A 628 14.97 -32.35 -1.38
N GLY A 629 14.09 -32.18 -0.37
CA GLY A 629 14.45 -31.69 0.97
C GLY A 629 14.44 -30.16 1.14
N TYR A 630 14.13 -29.44 0.07
CA TYR A 630 13.95 -27.99 0.04
C TYR A 630 12.48 -27.61 -0.12
N LEU A 631 12.13 -26.42 0.35
CA LEU A 631 10.88 -25.72 0.05
C LEU A 631 11.20 -24.64 -0.98
N TYR A 632 10.51 -24.64 -2.13
CA TYR A 632 10.67 -23.66 -3.21
C TYR A 632 9.52 -22.65 -3.19
N GLY A 633 9.83 -21.37 -3.39
CA GLY A 633 8.86 -20.26 -3.45
C GLY A 633 9.56 -18.90 -3.35
N ARG A 634 8.98 -17.84 -3.92
CA ARG A 634 9.52 -16.47 -3.80
C ARG A 634 9.29 -15.97 -2.37
N GLY A 635 10.37 -15.54 -1.72
CA GLY A 635 10.42 -15.07 -0.35
C GLY A 635 10.46 -16.17 0.71
N VAL A 636 10.71 -17.42 0.31
CA VAL A 636 10.80 -18.56 1.24
C VAL A 636 12.09 -18.53 2.06
N THR A 637 13.19 -18.00 1.50
CA THR A 637 14.39 -17.67 2.28
C THR A 637 14.49 -16.18 2.59
N ASP A 638 13.88 -15.32 1.76
CA ASP A 638 14.03 -13.86 1.84
C ASP A 638 12.66 -13.14 1.89
N ASN A 639 11.96 -13.04 3.02
CA ASN A 639 12.38 -13.41 4.37
C ASN A 639 11.28 -14.13 5.20
N LYS A 640 10.18 -14.53 4.53
CA LYS A 640 8.98 -15.09 5.16
C LYS A 640 9.24 -16.41 5.91
N GLY A 641 10.06 -17.30 5.36
CA GLY A 641 10.44 -18.55 6.04
C GLY A 641 11.11 -18.30 7.39
N PRO A 642 12.26 -17.60 7.43
CA PRO A 642 12.94 -17.26 8.67
C PRO A 642 12.06 -16.54 9.70
N VAL A 643 11.28 -15.53 9.32
CA VAL A 643 10.37 -14.82 10.24
C VAL A 643 9.34 -15.78 10.86
N LEU A 644 8.74 -16.66 10.05
CA LEU A 644 7.77 -17.62 10.55
C LEU A 644 8.41 -18.67 11.47
N SER A 645 9.64 -19.11 11.19
CA SER A 645 10.41 -19.99 12.06
C SER A 645 10.68 -19.34 13.43
N MET A 646 10.98 -18.05 13.45
CA MET A 646 11.13 -17.27 14.68
C MET A 646 9.79 -17.10 15.43
N LEU A 647 8.68 -16.82 14.75
CA LEU A 647 7.34 -16.78 15.36
C LEU A 647 7.00 -18.10 16.06
N PHE A 648 7.20 -19.23 15.38
CA PHE A 648 6.90 -20.54 15.95
C PHE A 648 7.85 -20.94 17.10
N SER A 649 9.08 -20.42 17.12
CA SER A 649 10.00 -20.64 18.25
C SER A 649 9.54 -19.92 19.53
N VAL A 650 8.98 -18.71 19.41
CA VAL A 650 8.42 -17.94 20.52
C VAL A 650 7.07 -18.53 20.96
N TYR A 651 6.22 -18.93 20.01
CA TYR A 651 4.97 -19.63 20.29
C TYR A 651 5.19 -20.91 21.11
N GLU A 652 6.22 -21.70 20.80
CA GLU A 652 6.55 -22.90 21.59
C GLU A 652 6.90 -22.57 23.05
N LEU A 653 7.72 -21.55 23.31
CA LEU A 653 8.05 -21.09 24.68
C LEU A 653 6.85 -20.50 25.41
N TYR A 654 6.00 -19.76 24.68
CA TYR A 654 4.78 -19.21 25.23
C TYR A 654 3.83 -20.33 25.64
N HIS A 655 3.59 -21.30 24.76
CA HIS A 655 2.70 -22.44 25.01
C HIS A 655 3.23 -23.38 26.10
N SER A 656 4.54 -23.62 26.20
CA SER A 656 5.16 -24.39 27.28
C SER A 656 5.24 -23.63 28.62
N LYS A 657 4.93 -22.32 28.63
CA LYS A 657 5.09 -21.39 29.76
C LYS A 657 6.55 -21.20 30.21
N GLU A 658 7.49 -21.35 29.28
CA GLU A 658 8.92 -21.17 29.49
C GLU A 658 9.44 -19.79 29.03
N LEU A 659 8.58 -18.98 28.40
CA LEU A 659 8.90 -17.59 28.02
C LEU A 659 8.96 -16.69 29.27
N SER A 660 10.17 -16.22 29.63
CA SER A 660 10.39 -15.32 30.78
C SER A 660 10.65 -13.85 30.44
N ILE A 661 10.95 -13.52 29.18
CA ILE A 661 11.17 -12.15 28.68
C ILE A 661 10.12 -11.84 27.60
N PRO A 662 9.50 -10.64 27.57
CA PRO A 662 8.65 -10.23 26.47
C PRO A 662 9.42 -10.19 25.13
N VAL A 663 8.86 -10.83 24.11
CA VAL A 663 9.42 -10.85 22.76
C VAL A 663 8.51 -10.06 21.83
N VAL A 664 9.09 -9.03 21.20
CA VAL A 664 8.43 -8.10 20.28
C VAL A 664 8.87 -8.42 18.86
N PHE A 665 7.95 -8.47 17.92
CA PHE A 665 8.24 -8.60 16.50
C PHE A 665 8.03 -7.26 15.79
N LEU A 666 9.00 -6.89 14.96
CA LEU A 666 9.01 -5.70 14.12
C LEU A 666 9.29 -6.15 12.68
N ILE A 667 8.24 -6.41 11.91
CA ILE A 667 8.35 -6.95 10.56
C ILE A 667 7.94 -5.89 9.55
N GLU A 668 8.87 -5.42 8.72
CA GLU A 668 8.59 -4.36 7.72
C GLU A 668 8.15 -4.91 6.35
N GLY A 669 7.73 -4.01 5.46
CA GLY A 669 7.21 -4.31 4.13
C GLY A 669 7.83 -3.48 3.01
N GLU A 670 9.01 -2.89 3.21
CA GLU A 670 9.74 -2.10 2.22
C GLU A 670 11.26 -2.40 2.22
N GLU A 671 11.74 -3.53 2.75
CA GLU A 671 13.20 -3.80 2.86
C GLU A 671 13.85 -3.84 1.47
N GLU A 672 13.20 -4.56 0.56
CA GLU A 672 13.58 -4.70 -0.85
C GLU A 672 13.44 -3.36 -1.62
N ASN A 673 12.82 -2.37 -1.00
CA ASN A 673 12.55 -1.02 -1.51
C ASN A 673 13.03 0.09 -0.53
N LEU A 674 14.22 -0.09 0.05
CA LEU A 674 15.00 0.92 0.79
C LEU A 674 14.54 1.24 2.23
N CYS A 675 13.66 0.44 2.83
CA CYS A 675 13.13 0.62 4.19
C CYS A 675 12.44 1.99 4.44
N GLU A 676 11.85 2.61 3.40
CA GLU A 676 11.28 3.96 3.53
C GLU A 676 10.11 4.00 4.53
N GLY A 677 10.29 4.79 5.60
CA GLY A 677 9.30 4.97 6.67
C GLY A 677 9.44 4.05 7.88
N LEU A 678 10.42 3.13 7.88
CA LEU A 678 10.73 2.29 9.04
C LEU A 678 11.05 3.15 10.28
N ASP A 679 11.93 4.13 10.11
CA ASP A 679 12.47 4.94 11.20
C ASP A 679 11.41 5.87 11.79
N ASP A 680 10.59 6.52 10.96
CA ASP A 680 9.43 7.31 11.39
C ASP A 680 8.41 6.47 12.16
N ALA A 681 8.07 5.28 11.65
CA ALA A 681 7.15 4.36 12.30
C ALA A 681 7.65 3.94 13.69
N VAL A 682 8.94 3.60 13.80
CA VAL A 682 9.56 3.17 15.06
C VAL A 682 9.75 4.33 16.04
N LYS A 683 10.13 5.53 15.58
CA LYS A 683 10.21 6.76 16.41
C LYS A 683 8.85 7.08 17.03
N ALA A 684 7.80 7.14 16.20
CA ALA A 684 6.43 7.44 16.63
C ALA A 684 5.89 6.41 17.64
N ASN A 685 6.24 5.14 17.46
CA ASN A 685 5.77 4.03 18.28
C ASN A 685 6.81 3.54 19.31
N SER A 686 7.82 4.36 19.64
CA SER A 686 8.96 4.00 20.52
C SER A 686 8.55 3.39 21.88
N HIS A 687 7.38 3.76 22.41
CA HIS A 687 6.82 3.21 23.64
C HIS A 687 6.44 1.72 23.57
N LEU A 688 6.25 1.15 22.36
CA LEU A 688 5.84 -0.24 22.15
C LEU A 688 7.00 -1.26 22.24
N PHE A 689 8.26 -0.80 22.32
CA PHE A 689 9.43 -1.70 22.27
C PHE A 689 10.09 -1.98 23.63
N GLY A 690 9.72 -1.23 24.69
CA GLY A 690 10.37 -1.34 26.01
C GLY A 690 11.83 -0.90 25.95
N LYS A 691 12.73 -1.65 26.60
CA LYS A 691 14.19 -1.52 26.50
C LYS A 691 14.79 -2.79 25.88
N PRO A 692 14.98 -2.84 24.54
CA PRO A 692 15.58 -3.97 23.88
C PRO A 692 17.01 -4.27 24.36
N LYS A 693 17.29 -5.55 24.61
CA LYS A 693 18.65 -6.06 24.89
C LYS A 693 19.26 -6.79 23.70
N LEU A 694 18.41 -7.35 22.86
CA LEU A 694 18.79 -8.11 21.67
C LEU A 694 17.82 -7.74 20.55
N VAL A 695 18.36 -7.31 19.41
CA VAL A 695 17.66 -7.36 18.11
C VAL A 695 18.15 -8.60 17.39
N LEU A 696 17.26 -9.57 17.22
CA LEU A 696 17.51 -10.83 16.55
C LEU A 696 16.92 -10.80 15.14
N LEU A 697 17.67 -11.26 14.14
CA LEU A 697 17.21 -11.37 12.76
C LEU A 697 17.81 -12.60 12.06
N SER A 698 17.23 -12.98 10.91
CA SER A 698 17.75 -14.02 10.02
C SER A 698 17.51 -13.63 8.57
N SER A 699 18.26 -12.64 8.08
CA SER A 699 18.19 -12.15 6.69
C SER A 699 19.56 -12.24 6.04
N SER A 700 20.23 -13.39 6.22
CA SER A 700 21.50 -13.70 5.57
C SER A 700 21.67 -15.20 5.35
N TYR A 701 22.79 -15.58 4.74
CA TYR A 701 23.03 -16.91 4.20
C TYR A 701 24.31 -17.52 4.78
N TRP A 702 24.36 -18.84 4.87
CA TRP A 702 25.62 -19.54 5.12
C TRP A 702 26.54 -19.39 3.91
N ILE A 703 27.85 -19.32 4.15
CA ILE A 703 28.84 -19.26 3.07
C ILE A 703 28.92 -20.58 2.26
N GLY A 704 28.34 -21.67 2.76
CA GLY A 704 28.23 -22.96 2.07
C GLY A 704 27.12 -23.84 2.64
N GLU A 705 27.11 -25.12 2.27
CA GLU A 705 25.93 -25.99 2.42
C GLU A 705 25.86 -26.81 3.73
N ASN A 706 26.97 -27.00 4.45
CA ASN A 706 27.05 -28.00 5.53
C ASN A 706 27.46 -27.45 6.91
N LYS A 707 28.25 -26.36 6.99
CA LYS A 707 28.62 -25.74 8.27
C LYS A 707 27.77 -24.50 8.58
N PRO A 708 27.16 -24.41 9.78
CA PRO A 708 26.40 -23.25 10.18
C PRO A 708 27.27 -22.00 10.35
N CYS A 709 26.67 -20.84 10.12
CA CYS A 709 27.32 -19.54 10.21
C CYS A 709 26.62 -18.62 11.22
N LEU A 710 27.36 -17.68 11.79
CA LEU A 710 26.85 -16.51 12.52
C LEU A 710 27.36 -15.25 11.82
N THR A 711 26.43 -14.39 11.38
CA THR A 711 26.78 -13.16 10.65
C THR A 711 26.98 -12.03 11.64
N TYR A 712 28.21 -11.50 11.72
CA TYR A 712 28.59 -10.46 12.69
C TYR A 712 28.93 -9.11 12.06
N GLY A 713 28.75 -8.93 10.74
CA GLY A 713 28.97 -7.63 10.12
C GLY A 713 28.57 -7.61 8.65
N MET A 714 28.21 -6.42 8.18
CA MET A 714 27.69 -6.16 6.84
C MET A 714 28.27 -4.86 6.30
N ARG A 715 28.21 -4.68 4.97
CA ARG A 715 28.70 -3.47 4.32
C ARG A 715 27.64 -2.38 4.33
N GLY A 716 28.07 -1.13 4.24
CA GLY A 716 27.17 -0.04 3.89
C GLY A 716 26.97 0.02 2.38
N ASN A 717 26.06 0.88 1.95
CA ASN A 717 25.69 1.04 0.55
C ASN A 717 25.35 2.52 0.27
N ILE A 718 26.05 3.12 -0.67
CA ILE A 718 25.79 4.46 -1.18
C ILE A 718 25.41 4.32 -2.66
N ARG A 719 24.24 4.82 -3.03
CA ARG A 719 23.77 4.83 -4.42
C ARG A 719 24.15 6.16 -5.06
N VAL A 720 24.73 6.09 -6.25
CA VAL A 720 25.12 7.25 -7.05
C VAL A 720 24.44 7.17 -8.41
N LYS A 721 23.75 8.24 -8.79
CA LYS A 721 23.18 8.41 -10.13
C LYS A 721 23.92 9.57 -10.82
N LEU A 722 24.55 9.26 -11.94
CA LEU A 722 25.17 10.25 -12.83
C LEU A 722 24.27 10.42 -14.05
N GLU A 723 23.92 11.65 -14.39
CA GLU A 723 23.08 11.98 -15.54
C GLU A 723 23.71 13.12 -16.34
N VAL A 724 23.88 12.91 -17.64
CA VAL A 724 24.34 13.94 -18.59
C VAL A 724 23.17 14.32 -19.48
N ASP A 725 22.90 15.62 -19.54
CA ASP A 725 21.75 16.23 -20.20
C ASP A 725 22.24 17.31 -21.18
N SER A 726 21.77 17.24 -22.42
CA SER A 726 22.11 18.20 -23.49
C SER A 726 21.09 19.34 -23.63
N LEU A 727 20.10 19.42 -22.74
CA LEU A 727 18.96 20.37 -22.76
C LEU A 727 18.11 20.32 -24.04
N ARG A 728 18.27 19.27 -24.85
CA ARG A 728 17.46 19.04 -26.06
C ARG A 728 16.17 18.32 -25.70
N THR A 729 15.09 18.67 -26.39
CA THR A 729 13.77 18.07 -26.17
C THR A 729 13.52 16.78 -26.95
N SER A 730 14.42 16.41 -27.88
CA SER A 730 14.25 15.28 -28.79
C SER A 730 15.56 14.62 -29.19
N ASP A 731 15.47 13.37 -29.65
CA ASP A 731 16.60 12.65 -30.26
C ASP A 731 16.99 13.27 -31.60
N VAL A 732 18.27 13.13 -31.97
CA VAL A 732 18.76 13.55 -33.29
C VAL A 732 19.41 12.39 -34.05
N HIS A 733 19.36 12.44 -35.38
CA HIS A 733 19.95 11.39 -36.22
C HIS A 733 21.49 11.42 -36.19
N SER A 734 22.13 10.32 -35.77
CA SER A 734 23.58 10.25 -35.56
C SER A 734 24.39 10.43 -36.85
N GLY A 735 23.85 10.01 -38.00
CA GLY A 735 24.49 10.25 -39.31
C GLY A 735 24.47 11.71 -39.79
N VAL A 736 23.70 12.60 -39.12
CA VAL A 736 23.63 14.04 -39.44
C VAL A 736 24.30 14.88 -38.35
N TRP A 737 24.14 14.46 -37.08
CA TRP A 737 24.54 15.22 -35.90
C TRP A 737 25.74 14.61 -35.14
N GLY A 738 26.20 13.42 -35.53
CA GLY A 738 27.36 12.76 -34.94
C GLY A 738 28.63 13.57 -35.19
N GLY A 739 29.31 13.93 -34.11
CA GLY A 739 30.45 14.87 -34.15
C GLY A 739 30.09 16.34 -34.45
N ALA A 740 28.81 16.67 -34.64
CA ALA A 740 28.30 18.04 -34.80
C ALA A 740 27.43 18.51 -33.62
N SER A 741 27.17 17.63 -32.64
CA SER A 741 26.43 17.92 -31.41
C SER A 741 27.12 17.29 -30.21
N ASN A 742 26.86 17.81 -29.00
CA ASN A 742 27.28 17.15 -27.76
C ASN A 742 26.47 15.86 -27.57
N GLU A 743 27.16 14.73 -27.49
CA GLU A 743 26.54 13.41 -27.33
C GLU A 743 26.61 12.96 -25.85
N PRO A 744 25.49 12.97 -25.08
CA PRO A 744 25.51 12.71 -23.64
C PRO A 744 26.19 11.40 -23.25
N LEU A 745 25.97 10.34 -24.04
CA LEU A 745 26.54 9.01 -23.80
C LEU A 745 28.08 9.01 -23.90
N ILE A 746 28.68 9.81 -24.79
CA ILE A 746 30.13 9.90 -24.91
C ILE A 746 30.72 10.55 -23.65
N TRP A 747 30.12 11.65 -23.20
CA TRP A 747 30.49 12.33 -21.96
C TRP A 747 30.35 11.41 -20.74
N LEU A 748 29.20 10.75 -20.59
CA LEU A 748 28.93 9.82 -19.50
C LEU A 748 29.93 8.65 -19.49
N THR A 749 30.25 8.09 -20.65
CA THR A 749 31.23 6.99 -20.78
C THR A 749 32.65 7.45 -20.42
N ASN A 750 33.05 8.67 -20.81
CA ASN A 750 34.34 9.26 -20.46
C ASN A 750 34.48 9.57 -18.96
N ILE A 751 33.37 9.88 -18.27
CA ILE A 751 33.34 10.05 -16.82
C ILE A 751 33.44 8.70 -16.12
N ILE A 752 32.56 7.75 -16.45
CA ILE A 752 32.48 6.43 -15.81
C ILE A 752 33.78 5.63 -15.97
N SER A 753 34.39 5.64 -17.16
CA SER A 753 35.63 4.92 -17.43
C SER A 753 36.83 5.42 -16.61
N LYS A 754 36.78 6.66 -16.09
CA LYS A 754 37.81 7.19 -15.18
C LYS A 754 37.59 6.75 -13.72
N LEU A 755 36.36 6.40 -13.30
CA LEU A 755 36.04 6.01 -11.91
C LEU A 755 36.68 4.68 -11.47
N THR A 756 36.82 3.71 -12.38
CA THR A 756 37.36 2.37 -12.07
C THR A 756 38.31 1.85 -13.13
N SER A 757 39.42 1.27 -12.71
CA SER A 757 40.33 0.50 -13.56
C SER A 757 39.71 -0.84 -14.00
N PRO A 758 40.10 -1.42 -15.16
CA PRO A 758 39.60 -2.73 -15.64
C PRO A 758 39.83 -3.93 -14.70
N ASN A 759 40.67 -3.76 -13.69
CA ASN A 759 41.01 -4.72 -12.65
C ASN A 759 40.24 -4.49 -11.32
N GLY A 760 39.12 -3.75 -11.38
CA GLY A 760 38.25 -3.45 -10.23
C GLY A 760 38.80 -2.43 -9.23
N LYS A 761 39.98 -1.83 -9.44
CA LYS A 761 40.48 -0.77 -8.55
C LYS A 761 39.64 0.50 -8.75
N VAL A 762 39.10 1.03 -7.66
CA VAL A 762 38.49 2.36 -7.62
C VAL A 762 39.59 3.42 -7.72
N ASN A 763 39.43 4.37 -8.64
CA ASN A 763 40.42 5.41 -8.95
C ASN A 763 40.14 6.73 -8.23
N ILE A 764 39.03 6.82 -7.50
CA ILE A 764 38.61 8.01 -6.73
C ILE A 764 39.65 8.27 -5.62
N PRO A 765 40.32 9.45 -5.60
CA PRO A 765 41.21 9.84 -4.50
C PRO A 765 40.45 9.89 -3.17
N GLY A 766 41.11 9.61 -2.04
CA GLY A 766 40.48 9.61 -0.72
C GLY A 766 39.63 8.37 -0.41
N PHE A 767 39.25 7.56 -1.41
CA PHE A 767 38.26 6.49 -1.26
C PHE A 767 38.66 5.38 -0.27
N ASN A 768 39.95 5.05 -0.17
CA ASN A 768 40.43 3.99 0.73
C ASN A 768 41.06 4.54 2.02
N ASP A 769 41.10 5.86 2.22
CA ASP A 769 41.91 6.50 3.28
C ASP A 769 41.38 6.21 4.69
N LEU A 770 40.08 5.93 4.82
CA LEU A 770 39.40 5.55 6.06
C LEU A 770 39.13 4.03 6.18
N VAL A 771 39.88 3.19 5.45
CA VAL A 771 39.78 1.73 5.58
C VAL A 771 40.77 1.26 6.63
N ASP A 772 40.27 0.71 7.74
CA ASP A 772 41.12 0.22 8.85
C ASP A 772 42.18 -0.79 8.38
N ASP A 773 43.36 -0.78 9.00
CA ASP A 773 44.38 -1.83 8.80
C ASP A 773 43.89 -3.21 9.28
N VAL A 774 44.40 -4.29 8.69
CA VAL A 774 44.05 -5.66 9.11
C VAL A 774 44.76 -6.00 10.42
N THR A 775 43.99 -6.22 11.50
CA THR A 775 44.58 -6.59 12.80
C THR A 775 45.09 -8.04 12.76
N PRO A 776 46.10 -8.40 13.59
CA PRO A 776 46.60 -9.78 13.67
C PRO A 776 45.49 -10.79 14.02
N GLU A 777 44.58 -10.42 14.92
CA GLU A 777 43.43 -11.26 15.32
C GLU A 777 42.45 -11.50 14.17
N GLU A 778 42.17 -10.48 13.35
CA GLU A 778 41.30 -10.63 12.18
C GLU A 778 41.97 -11.46 11.08
N HIS A 779 43.30 -11.30 10.91
CA HIS A 779 44.10 -12.10 9.99
C HIS A 779 44.12 -13.59 10.38
N GLU A 780 44.33 -13.90 11.67
CA GLU A 780 44.28 -15.27 12.20
C GLU A 780 42.89 -15.89 12.05
N ARG A 781 41.83 -15.14 12.40
CA ARG A 781 40.42 -15.57 12.22
C ARG A 781 40.12 -15.88 10.75
N MET A 782 40.57 -15.04 9.83
CA MET A 782 40.39 -15.23 8.40
C MET A 782 41.17 -16.45 7.88
N ASN A 783 42.40 -16.67 8.34
CA ASN A 783 43.18 -17.86 7.97
C ASN A 783 42.52 -19.16 8.46
N SER A 784 42.00 -19.19 9.69
CA SER A 784 41.24 -20.33 10.23
C SER A 784 39.98 -20.65 9.42
N LEU A 785 39.27 -19.61 8.97
CA LEU A 785 38.13 -19.73 8.05
C LEU A 785 38.56 -20.26 6.68
N VAL A 786 39.63 -19.71 6.10
CA VAL A 786 40.19 -20.13 4.80
C VAL A 786 40.63 -21.60 4.85
N ASP A 787 41.31 -22.04 5.90
CA ASP A 787 41.68 -23.45 6.07
C ASP A 787 40.46 -24.36 6.22
N THR A 788 39.38 -23.89 6.85
CA THR A 788 38.13 -24.65 6.97
C THR A 788 37.43 -24.80 5.63
N ILE A 789 37.37 -23.71 4.84
CA ILE A 789 36.81 -23.70 3.49
C ILE A 789 37.65 -24.56 2.54
N PHE A 790 38.98 -24.45 2.61
CA PHE A 790 39.92 -25.18 1.77
C PHE A 790 39.85 -26.70 1.99
N LYS A 791 39.74 -27.16 3.25
CA LYS A 791 39.54 -28.58 3.58
C LYS A 791 38.25 -29.16 2.98
N ASN A 792 37.27 -28.31 2.69
CA ASN A 792 35.95 -28.65 2.16
C ASN A 792 35.74 -28.09 0.73
N GLU A 793 36.79 -27.97 -0.10
CA GLU A 793 36.79 -27.26 -1.40
C GLU A 793 35.57 -27.58 -2.31
N SER A 794 35.09 -28.84 -2.28
CA SER A 794 33.92 -29.31 -3.04
C SER A 794 32.58 -28.72 -2.62
N GLU A 795 32.45 -28.19 -1.40
CA GLU A 795 31.20 -27.67 -0.84
C GLU A 795 31.03 -26.16 -1.09
N TYR A 796 32.14 -25.41 -1.18
CA TYR A 796 32.12 -23.95 -1.16
C TYR A 796 32.26 -23.29 -2.56
N ASN A 797 32.79 -23.98 -3.57
CA ASN A 797 32.88 -23.51 -4.97
C ASN A 797 33.45 -22.08 -5.21
N LEU A 798 34.22 -21.51 -4.27
CA LEU A 798 34.72 -20.13 -4.35
C LEU A 798 35.84 -19.93 -5.41
N ILE A 799 36.50 -21.01 -5.83
CA ILE A 799 37.80 -20.96 -6.54
C ILE A 799 37.65 -20.93 -8.06
N GLU A 800 36.57 -21.48 -8.61
CA GLU A 800 36.20 -21.28 -10.02
C GLU A 800 35.41 -19.97 -10.15
N PRO A 801 35.67 -19.10 -11.15
CA PRO A 801 34.71 -18.08 -11.55
C PRO A 801 33.37 -18.76 -11.87
N ARG A 802 32.23 -18.06 -11.69
CA ARG A 802 30.84 -18.55 -11.91
C ARG A 802 30.50 -18.93 -13.38
N SER A 803 31.41 -19.57 -14.12
CA SER A 803 31.27 -20.00 -15.51
C SER A 803 30.22 -21.10 -15.71
N LYS A 804 29.96 -21.92 -14.68
CA LYS A 804 28.89 -22.94 -14.72
C LYS A 804 27.47 -22.35 -14.75
N PHE A 805 27.30 -21.08 -14.37
CA PHE A 805 26.02 -20.35 -14.45
C PHE A 805 25.92 -19.40 -15.66
N MET A 806 27.01 -19.22 -16.43
CA MET A 806 26.96 -18.52 -17.71
C MET A 806 27.11 -19.52 -18.84
N THR A 807 25.99 -19.86 -19.51
CA THR A 807 26.03 -20.52 -20.82
C THR A 807 26.60 -19.55 -21.87
N VAL A 808 27.92 -19.42 -21.90
CA VAL A 808 28.63 -18.79 -23.03
C VAL A 808 28.26 -19.59 -24.29
N PRO A 809 27.77 -18.96 -25.36
CA PRO A 809 27.45 -19.67 -26.59
C PRO A 809 28.65 -20.49 -27.10
N LYS A 810 28.40 -21.73 -27.52
CA LYS A 810 29.43 -22.72 -27.91
C LYS A 810 30.39 -22.28 -29.04
N ASN A 811 30.17 -21.12 -29.64
CA ASN A 811 30.98 -20.57 -30.73
C ASN A 811 32.13 -19.64 -30.27
N LEU A 812 32.33 -19.42 -28.97
CA LEU A 812 33.45 -18.60 -28.43
C LEU A 812 34.57 -19.39 -27.73
N SER A 813 34.64 -20.71 -27.91
CA SER A 813 35.70 -21.56 -27.32
C SER A 813 37.11 -21.33 -27.91
N SER A 814 37.30 -20.37 -28.80
CA SER A 814 38.58 -20.00 -29.43
C SER A 814 39.25 -18.74 -28.87
N ILE A 815 38.58 -17.99 -27.99
CA ILE A 815 39.07 -16.68 -27.48
C ILE A 815 39.52 -16.77 -26.01
N SER A 816 39.27 -17.88 -25.31
CA SER A 816 39.68 -18.08 -23.90
C SER A 816 41.19 -18.04 -23.65
N ASN A 817 42.01 -18.05 -24.70
CA ASN A 817 43.48 -17.97 -24.60
C ASN A 817 44.03 -16.54 -24.77
N VAL A 818 43.18 -15.51 -24.96
CA VAL A 818 43.62 -14.14 -25.27
C VAL A 818 43.39 -13.15 -24.11
N VAL A 819 42.44 -13.43 -23.20
CA VAL A 819 42.16 -12.57 -22.04
C VAL A 819 42.41 -13.34 -20.73
N SER A 820 43.68 -13.44 -20.36
CA SER A 820 44.05 -13.76 -18.98
C SER A 820 43.69 -12.59 -18.07
N TRP A 821 42.87 -12.82 -17.06
CA TRP A 821 42.63 -11.83 -16.00
C TRP A 821 43.98 -11.51 -15.31
N PRO A 822 44.37 -10.24 -15.16
CA PRO A 822 45.61 -9.90 -14.46
C PRO A 822 45.44 -10.19 -12.97
N SER A 823 46.05 -11.27 -12.50
CA SER A 823 46.40 -11.43 -11.10
C SER A 823 47.25 -10.22 -10.69
N LYS A 824 46.71 -9.37 -9.82
CA LYS A 824 47.47 -8.25 -9.25
C LYS A 824 48.61 -8.80 -8.40
N GLU A 825 49.74 -8.11 -8.50
CA GLU A 825 50.98 -8.37 -7.77
C GLU A 825 51.64 -9.70 -8.08
N ARG A 826 52.40 -9.70 -9.18
CA ARG A 826 53.64 -10.47 -9.23
C ARG A 826 54.55 -9.98 -8.10
N PHE A 827 54.73 -10.80 -7.07
CA PHE A 827 56.06 -10.93 -6.49
C PHE A 827 57.02 -11.47 -7.57
N GLU A 828 58.30 -11.13 -7.47
CA GLU A 828 59.29 -11.37 -8.53
C GLU A 828 59.70 -12.85 -8.65
N ASP A 829 58.94 -13.65 -9.40
CA ASP A 829 59.39 -14.98 -9.82
C ASP A 829 60.37 -14.89 -11.00
N SER A 830 61.66 -14.74 -10.66
CA SER A 830 62.74 -15.22 -11.50
C SER A 830 63.30 -16.53 -10.93
N ASN A 831 63.21 -17.60 -11.72
CA ASN A 831 63.72 -18.96 -11.45
C ASN A 831 62.94 -19.81 -10.43
N LEU A 832 61.82 -20.42 -10.87
CA LEU A 832 61.41 -21.73 -10.35
C LEU A 832 61.36 -22.77 -11.48
N ASN A 833 62.36 -23.65 -11.47
CA ASN A 833 62.36 -24.88 -12.25
C ASN A 833 61.23 -25.80 -11.79
N SER A 834 60.64 -26.53 -12.73
CA SER A 834 59.49 -27.41 -12.55
C SER A 834 59.78 -28.68 -11.73
N ASN A 835 60.09 -28.55 -10.44
CA ASN A 835 60.23 -29.64 -9.46
C ASN A 835 60.10 -29.09 -8.01
N GLN A 836 58.95 -28.52 -7.66
CA GLN A 836 58.64 -28.17 -6.27
C GLN A 836 57.24 -28.67 -5.86
N SER A 837 57.20 -29.09 -4.60
CA SER A 837 56.14 -29.79 -3.86
C SER A 837 54.72 -29.23 -3.98
N ASP A 838 53.73 -30.13 -3.83
CA ASP A 838 52.29 -29.85 -3.77
C ASP A 838 51.91 -28.69 -2.83
N SER A 839 52.68 -28.50 -1.75
CA SER A 839 52.50 -27.41 -0.78
C SER A 839 52.54 -26.00 -1.38
N SER A 840 53.23 -25.81 -2.52
CA SER A 840 53.31 -24.51 -3.20
C SER A 840 51.98 -24.14 -3.87
N HIS A 841 51.29 -25.13 -4.47
CA HIS A 841 50.03 -24.93 -5.16
C HIS A 841 48.87 -24.72 -4.19
N ASP A 842 48.86 -25.46 -3.08
CA ASP A 842 47.88 -25.31 -2.01
C ASP A 842 47.95 -23.93 -1.34
N ASN A 843 49.15 -23.40 -1.10
CA ASN A 843 49.33 -22.07 -0.52
C ASN A 843 48.80 -20.97 -1.47
N TYR A 844 49.09 -21.06 -2.77
CA TYR A 844 48.53 -20.14 -3.77
C TYR A 844 46.99 -20.18 -3.81
N LYS A 845 46.38 -21.38 -3.70
CA LYS A 845 44.92 -21.52 -3.58
C LYS A 845 44.38 -20.87 -2.31
N ARG A 846 44.97 -21.13 -1.14
CA ARG A 846 44.57 -20.51 0.14
C ARG A 846 44.59 -18.98 0.05
N GLU A 847 45.68 -18.43 -0.45
CA GLU A 847 45.87 -16.98 -0.64
C GLU A 847 44.81 -16.39 -1.58
N LYS A 848 44.44 -17.10 -2.66
CA LYS A 848 43.34 -16.70 -3.54
C LYS A 848 42.00 -16.62 -2.82
N ILE A 849 41.66 -17.62 -1.99
CA ILE A 849 40.41 -17.63 -1.19
C ILE A 849 40.43 -16.47 -0.17
N PHE A 850 41.54 -16.32 0.56
CA PHE A 850 41.74 -15.22 1.52
C PHE A 850 41.46 -13.87 0.86
N ASN A 851 42.11 -13.61 -0.28
CA ASN A 851 41.94 -12.37 -1.02
C ASN A 851 40.49 -12.17 -1.51
N GLN A 852 39.81 -13.23 -1.98
CA GLN A 852 38.39 -13.15 -2.37
C GLN A 852 37.48 -12.77 -1.19
N LEU A 853 37.66 -13.38 -0.02
CA LEU A 853 36.86 -13.10 1.18
C LEU A 853 37.09 -11.67 1.68
N MET A 854 38.36 -11.23 1.73
CA MET A 854 38.71 -9.86 2.12
C MET A 854 38.10 -8.82 1.17
N HIS A 855 38.11 -9.05 -0.15
CA HIS A 855 37.46 -8.17 -1.13
C HIS A 855 35.93 -8.21 -1.07
N ARG A 856 35.33 -9.31 -0.59
CA ARG A 856 33.87 -9.47 -0.45
C ARG A 856 33.34 -8.89 0.88
N TRP A 857 34.15 -8.87 1.94
CA TRP A 857 33.71 -8.45 3.28
C TRP A 857 34.35 -7.16 3.78
N ARG A 858 35.65 -6.94 3.54
CA ARG A 858 36.45 -5.92 4.24
C ARG A 858 36.94 -4.74 3.39
N TYR A 859 37.12 -4.89 2.08
CA TYR A 859 37.55 -3.78 1.21
C TYR A 859 36.40 -3.14 0.40
N PRO A 860 36.29 -1.81 0.34
CA PRO A 860 35.18 -1.15 -0.34
C PRO A 860 35.18 -1.42 -1.85
N THR A 861 33.99 -1.44 -2.45
CA THR A 861 33.82 -1.81 -3.87
C THR A 861 32.85 -0.87 -4.58
N LEU A 862 33.18 -0.47 -5.81
CA LEU A 862 32.29 0.28 -6.71
C LEU A 862 31.74 -0.68 -7.78
N SER A 863 30.45 -0.59 -8.08
CA SER A 863 29.81 -1.36 -9.17
C SER A 863 28.86 -0.48 -9.98
N ILE A 864 28.91 -0.60 -11.30
CA ILE A 864 28.02 0.08 -12.24
C ILE A 864 26.94 -0.92 -12.64
N HIS A 865 25.67 -0.62 -12.35
CA HIS A 865 24.56 -1.55 -12.52
C HIS A 865 23.88 -1.43 -13.87
N LYS A 866 23.61 -0.19 -14.30
CA LYS A 866 22.81 0.11 -15.48
C LYS A 866 23.26 1.43 -16.09
N ILE A 867 23.30 1.48 -17.42
CA ILE A 867 23.34 2.71 -18.21
C ILE A 867 21.99 2.79 -18.92
N SER A 868 21.30 3.92 -18.78
CA SER A 868 19.98 4.18 -19.36
C SER A 868 20.07 5.33 -20.36
N LEU A 869 19.44 5.16 -21.51
CA LEU A 869 19.32 6.20 -22.54
C LEU A 869 17.88 6.67 -22.55
N ASN A 870 17.64 7.95 -22.28
CA ASN A 870 16.30 8.53 -22.34
C ASN A 870 16.07 8.99 -23.79
N SER A 871 15.67 8.05 -24.65
CA SER A 871 15.31 8.31 -26.04
C SER A 871 13.81 8.45 -26.18
N SER A 872 13.38 9.33 -27.09
CA SER A 872 12.00 9.45 -27.55
C SER A 872 11.52 8.26 -28.39
N SER A 873 12.44 7.40 -28.85
CA SER A 873 12.14 6.20 -29.63
C SER A 873 12.32 4.92 -28.79
N PRO A 874 11.30 4.02 -28.73
CA PRO A 874 11.42 2.75 -28.00
C PRO A 874 12.26 1.69 -28.73
N SER A 875 12.75 1.97 -29.95
CA SER A 875 13.48 0.99 -30.78
C SER A 875 15.00 1.13 -30.68
N TYR A 876 15.65 0.19 -30.01
CA TYR A 876 17.11 0.13 -29.76
C TYR A 876 18.03 -0.01 -31.00
N ASN A 877 17.49 -0.04 -32.22
CA ASN A 877 18.21 -0.43 -33.45
C ASN A 877 18.51 0.72 -34.44
N PHE A 878 18.33 1.98 -34.05
CA PHE A 878 18.53 3.14 -34.96
C PHE A 878 19.70 4.04 -34.54
N GLY A 879 20.33 4.65 -35.55
CA GLY A 879 21.38 5.66 -35.37
C GLY A 879 20.82 6.98 -34.85
N LEU A 880 20.54 7.04 -33.56
CA LEU A 880 20.03 8.21 -32.84
C LEU A 880 20.98 8.59 -31.69
N ILE A 881 21.07 9.89 -31.41
CA ILE A 881 21.81 10.45 -30.27
C ILE A 881 20.75 11.01 -29.31
N PRO A 882 20.55 10.39 -28.12
CA PRO A 882 19.52 10.82 -27.18
C PRO A 882 19.83 12.18 -26.52
N PRO A 883 18.83 12.90 -26.02
CA PRO A 883 19.02 14.17 -25.30
C PRO A 883 19.66 13.98 -23.91
N VAL A 884 19.40 12.86 -23.25
CA VAL A 884 19.87 12.56 -21.88
C VAL A 884 20.35 11.10 -21.78
N SER A 885 21.43 10.89 -21.04
CA SER A 885 21.93 9.55 -20.67
C SER A 885 22.28 9.51 -19.19
N SER A 886 21.93 8.44 -18.49
CA SER A 886 22.23 8.27 -17.06
C SER A 886 22.85 6.92 -16.74
N ALA A 887 23.55 6.84 -15.61
CA ALA A 887 24.09 5.59 -15.07
C ALA A 887 23.82 5.49 -13.56
N THR A 888 23.52 4.27 -13.12
CA THR A 888 23.32 3.92 -11.71
C THR A 888 24.50 3.13 -11.20
N ILE A 889 25.12 3.61 -10.13
CA ILE A 889 26.32 3.09 -9.49
C ILE A 889 26.00 2.81 -8.02
N SER A 890 26.59 1.76 -7.45
CA SER A 890 26.65 1.57 -5.99
C SER A 890 28.09 1.54 -5.50
N MET A 891 28.33 2.13 -4.34
CA MET A 891 29.55 1.97 -3.57
C MET A 891 29.22 1.22 -2.29
N ARG A 892 29.92 0.11 -2.04
CA ARG A 892 29.84 -0.57 -0.75
C ARG A 892 30.92 -0.01 0.17
N THR A 893 30.50 0.51 1.32
CA THR A 893 31.39 1.03 2.36
C THR A 893 31.66 -0.03 3.43
N VAL A 894 32.74 0.17 4.17
CA VAL A 894 33.25 -0.72 5.22
C VAL A 894 33.52 0.10 6.51
N PRO A 895 33.81 -0.54 7.66
CA PRO A 895 34.08 0.17 8.91
C PRO A 895 35.05 1.35 8.78
N SER A 896 34.81 2.38 9.59
CA SER A 896 35.48 3.69 9.60
C SER A 896 35.22 4.61 8.39
N GLN A 897 34.68 4.13 7.26
CA GLN A 897 34.23 5.01 6.18
C GLN A 897 32.87 5.65 6.51
N THR A 898 32.76 6.98 6.42
CA THR A 898 31.49 7.71 6.57
C THR A 898 30.90 8.09 5.20
N TYR A 899 29.60 8.40 5.16
CA TYR A 899 28.92 8.84 3.95
C TYR A 899 29.49 10.15 3.41
N GLU A 900 29.71 11.14 4.28
CA GLU A 900 30.17 12.49 3.92
C GLU A 900 31.54 12.44 3.23
N HIS A 901 32.47 11.67 3.80
CA HIS A 901 33.81 11.48 3.23
C HIS A 901 33.76 10.85 1.84
N ILE A 902 32.89 9.84 1.63
CA ILE A 902 32.76 9.20 0.31
C ILE A 902 32.06 10.12 -0.69
N ALA A 903 31.01 10.83 -0.26
CA ALA A 903 30.23 11.74 -1.10
C ALA A 903 31.06 12.94 -1.58
N ASP A 904 31.81 13.60 -0.70
CA ASP A 904 32.67 14.72 -1.07
C ASP A 904 33.83 14.26 -1.98
N ASN A 905 34.42 13.07 -1.74
CA ASN A 905 35.48 12.54 -2.59
C ASN A 905 35.02 12.18 -4.02
N ILE A 906 33.86 11.52 -4.19
CA ILE A 906 33.34 11.30 -5.56
C ILE A 906 32.96 12.63 -6.21
N SER A 907 32.31 13.54 -5.49
CA SER A 907 31.88 14.81 -6.05
C SER A 907 33.07 15.64 -6.55
N LEU A 908 34.11 15.79 -5.74
CA LEU A 908 35.36 16.45 -6.11
C LEU A 908 36.04 15.77 -7.31
N TYR A 909 36.06 14.43 -7.35
CA TYR A 909 36.68 13.69 -8.45
C TYR A 909 35.89 13.79 -9.77
N VAL A 910 34.56 13.71 -9.72
CA VAL A 910 33.68 13.91 -10.88
C VAL A 910 33.80 15.33 -11.40
N LYS A 911 33.80 16.34 -10.53
CA LYS A 911 34.08 17.74 -10.90
C LYS A 911 35.43 17.89 -11.59
N THR A 912 36.47 17.25 -11.05
CA THR A 912 37.83 17.29 -11.64
C THR A 912 37.86 16.61 -13.01
N ILE A 913 37.23 15.45 -13.18
CA ILE A 913 37.11 14.78 -14.48
C ILE A 913 36.38 15.66 -15.49
N PHE A 914 35.23 16.24 -15.11
CA PHE A 914 34.42 17.07 -15.98
C PHE A 914 35.17 18.34 -16.42
N THR A 915 35.84 19.02 -15.48
CA THR A 915 36.69 20.20 -15.75
C THR A 915 37.84 19.86 -16.70
N ASN A 916 38.48 18.71 -16.52
CA ASN A 916 39.56 18.26 -17.40
C ASN A 916 39.05 17.92 -18.81
N LEU A 917 37.89 17.26 -18.93
CA LEU A 917 37.26 16.99 -20.25
C LEU A 917 36.90 18.29 -20.98
N VAL A 918 36.45 19.32 -20.26
CA VAL A 918 36.21 20.67 -20.81
C VAL A 918 37.52 21.35 -21.23
N GLY A 919 38.60 21.19 -20.44
CA GLY A 919 39.94 21.70 -20.77
C GLY A 919 40.62 21.01 -21.96
N GLU A 920 40.24 19.77 -22.27
CA GLU A 920 40.66 19.02 -23.46
C GLU A 920 39.95 19.50 -24.75
N MET A 921 38.85 20.27 -24.64
CA MET A 921 38.13 20.81 -25.79
C MET A 921 38.94 21.93 -26.47
N VAL A 922 39.21 21.80 -27.77
CA VAL A 922 39.84 22.87 -28.56
C VAL A 922 38.82 23.97 -28.82
N PRO A 923 38.95 25.18 -28.24
CA PRO A 923 37.98 26.24 -28.46
C PRO A 923 38.14 26.80 -29.87
N SER A 924 37.02 27.17 -30.51
CA SER A 924 37.10 28.07 -31.66
C SER A 924 37.59 29.46 -31.18
N ARG A 925 38.23 30.24 -32.05
CA ARG A 925 39.03 31.45 -31.67
C ARG A 925 38.29 32.54 -30.86
N ASN A 926 36.98 32.45 -30.71
CA ASN A 926 36.12 33.48 -30.13
C ASN A 926 35.38 33.04 -28.84
N PHE A 927 35.57 31.81 -28.37
CA PHE A 927 34.81 31.27 -27.23
C PHE A 927 35.71 30.61 -26.19
N SER A 928 35.28 30.65 -24.93
CA SER A 928 35.85 29.86 -23.83
C SER A 928 34.74 29.20 -23.03
N PHE A 929 35.09 28.15 -22.28
CA PHE A 929 34.14 27.40 -21.47
C PHE A 929 34.46 27.53 -19.97
N SER A 930 33.43 27.51 -19.13
CA SER A 930 33.56 27.46 -17.67
C SER A 930 32.54 26.51 -17.07
N VAL A 931 32.94 25.74 -16.05
CA VAL A 931 32.04 24.90 -15.26
C VAL A 931 31.56 25.68 -14.05
N HIS A 932 30.24 25.85 -13.92
CA HIS A 932 29.60 26.33 -12.69
C HIS A 932 29.10 25.12 -11.88
N GLU A 933 29.06 25.24 -10.56
CA GLU A 933 28.56 24.18 -9.66
C GLU A 933 27.49 24.74 -8.72
N THR A 934 26.37 24.03 -8.60
CA THR A 934 25.37 24.24 -7.56
C THR A 934 25.24 22.98 -6.73
N LYS A 935 25.52 23.06 -5.42
CA LYS A 935 25.36 21.96 -4.45
C LYS A 935 24.06 22.16 -3.67
N SER A 936 23.25 21.11 -3.58
CA SER A 936 22.10 21.01 -2.67
C SER A 936 22.28 19.77 -1.80
N CYS A 937 21.95 19.90 -0.51
CA CYS A 937 22.01 18.81 0.47
C CYS A 937 20.67 18.71 1.18
N PHE A 938 20.18 17.49 1.33
CA PHE A 938 18.98 17.16 2.11
C PHE A 938 19.31 15.88 2.88
N ASP A 939 19.59 16.02 4.17
CA ASP A 939 20.00 14.98 5.13
C ASP A 939 20.77 13.80 4.51
N ASP A 940 20.10 12.69 4.17
CA ASP A 940 20.73 11.47 3.62
C ASP A 940 21.11 11.52 2.12
N SER A 941 21.05 12.71 1.51
CA SER A 941 21.30 12.90 0.08
C SER A 941 22.03 14.20 -0.27
N SER A 942 22.87 14.12 -1.30
CA SER A 942 23.58 15.26 -1.88
C SER A 942 23.43 15.26 -3.40
N SER A 943 23.05 16.42 -3.94
CA SER A 943 22.84 16.63 -5.37
C SER A 943 23.72 17.78 -5.84
N HIS A 944 24.61 17.47 -6.79
CA HIS A 944 25.53 18.40 -7.42
C HIS A 944 25.15 18.58 -8.89
N LEU A 945 24.92 19.83 -9.26
CA LEU A 945 24.63 20.27 -10.63
C LEU A 945 25.88 20.95 -11.19
N PHE A 946 26.47 20.38 -12.24
CA PHE A 946 27.60 20.97 -12.95
C PHE A 946 27.13 21.48 -14.32
N GLU A 947 27.11 22.79 -14.49
CA GLU A 947 26.68 23.46 -15.72
C GLU A 947 27.89 23.88 -16.54
N LEU A 948 27.93 23.47 -17.81
CA LEU A 948 28.91 23.98 -18.77
C LEU A 948 28.36 25.28 -19.37
N HIS A 949 29.02 26.41 -19.14
CA HIS A 949 28.69 27.69 -19.78
C HIS A 949 29.64 28.03 -20.92
N GLU A 950 29.07 28.53 -22.01
CA GLU A 950 29.79 29.17 -23.11
C GLU A 950 29.96 30.68 -22.83
N ILE A 951 31.21 31.15 -22.83
CA ILE A 951 31.60 32.55 -22.63
C ILE A 951 32.09 33.13 -23.96
N HIS A 952 31.53 34.28 -24.34
CA HIS A 952 32.00 35.07 -25.47
C HIS A 952 32.34 36.49 -25.00
N SER A 953 33.58 36.94 -25.22
CA SER A 953 34.01 38.32 -24.94
C SER A 953 33.71 38.85 -23.51
N GLY A 954 33.56 37.96 -22.53
CA GLY A 954 33.25 38.29 -21.13
C GLY A 954 31.76 38.22 -20.74
N THR A 955 30.85 37.85 -21.65
CA THR A 955 29.43 37.60 -21.35
C THR A 955 29.04 36.15 -21.58
N HIS A 956 28.13 35.64 -20.75
CA HIS A 956 27.57 34.28 -20.86
C HIS A 956 26.44 34.23 -21.89
N TYR A 957 26.42 33.21 -22.75
CA TYR A 957 25.42 33.08 -23.83
C TYR A 957 24.54 31.83 -23.74
N SER A 958 25.10 30.66 -23.41
CA SER A 958 24.35 29.40 -23.42
C SER A 958 24.91 28.35 -22.45
N THR A 959 24.09 27.38 -22.06
CA THR A 959 24.45 26.18 -21.28
C THR A 959 24.36 24.92 -22.15
N PRO A 960 25.36 24.58 -22.97
CA PRO A 960 25.28 23.46 -23.93
C PRO A 960 25.32 22.04 -23.32
N LEU A 961 25.55 21.89 -22.01
CA LEU A 961 25.57 20.60 -21.32
C LEU A 961 25.39 20.78 -19.80
N ILE A 962 24.64 19.87 -19.18
CA ILE A 962 24.50 19.73 -17.73
C ILE A 962 24.90 18.32 -17.30
N LEU A 963 25.69 18.21 -16.23
CA LEU A 963 25.97 16.96 -15.53
C LEU A 963 25.34 17.03 -14.13
N LYS A 964 24.41 16.13 -13.83
CA LYS A 964 23.78 15.96 -12.52
C LYS A 964 24.41 14.76 -11.82
N LEU A 965 24.82 14.94 -10.58
CA LEU A 965 25.37 13.91 -9.69
C LEU A 965 24.50 13.85 -8.43
N GLU A 966 23.72 12.80 -8.30
CA GLU A 966 22.85 12.53 -7.15
C GLU A 966 23.46 11.38 -6.35
N ILE A 967 23.66 11.59 -5.05
CA ILE A 967 24.27 10.64 -4.11
C ILE A 967 23.26 10.44 -2.97
N LYS A 968 22.80 9.21 -2.73
CA LYS A 968 21.89 8.85 -1.62
C LYS A 968 22.53 7.75 -0.77
N GLN A 969 22.58 7.95 0.54
CA GLN A 969 22.94 6.90 1.50
C GLN A 969 21.78 5.89 1.56
N ILE A 970 22.08 4.61 1.38
CA ILE A 970 21.07 3.52 1.41
C ILE A 970 21.20 2.68 2.68
N SER A 971 22.42 2.50 3.18
CA SER A 971 22.70 1.75 4.42
C SER A 971 24.05 2.17 4.96
N ASP A 972 24.16 2.30 6.28
CA ASP A 972 25.45 2.25 6.96
C ASP A 972 26.03 0.84 6.95
N TRP A 973 27.34 0.74 7.22
CA TRP A 973 27.99 -0.53 7.52
C TRP A 973 27.67 -0.95 8.96
N TRP A 974 27.83 -2.23 9.26
CA TRP A 974 27.54 -2.79 10.59
C TRP A 974 28.62 -3.80 10.99
N LEU A 975 29.00 -3.79 12.28
CA LEU A 975 29.99 -4.73 12.84
C LEU A 975 29.72 -4.98 14.32
N ALA A 976 29.24 -6.18 14.65
CA ALA A 976 28.89 -6.59 15.99
C ALA A 976 30.10 -7.02 16.85
N ASN A 977 29.96 -6.85 18.16
CA ASN A 977 30.93 -7.34 19.13
C ASN A 977 30.81 -8.87 19.33
N THR A 978 31.54 -9.63 18.53
CA THR A 978 31.62 -11.11 18.63
C THR A 978 32.05 -11.66 20.00
N ASN A 979 32.65 -10.83 20.88
CA ASN A 979 33.01 -11.25 22.24
C ASN A 979 31.84 -11.16 23.24
N HIS A 980 30.71 -10.57 22.85
CA HIS A 980 29.52 -10.44 23.70
C HIS A 980 28.95 -11.79 24.13
N MET A 981 28.36 -11.85 25.33
CA MET A 981 27.85 -13.10 25.92
C MET A 981 26.85 -13.81 25.01
N TYR A 982 25.94 -13.06 24.39
CA TYR A 982 24.93 -13.62 23.49
C TYR A 982 25.55 -14.28 22.24
N TYR A 983 26.62 -13.72 21.65
CA TYR A 983 27.28 -14.33 20.49
C TYR A 983 27.95 -15.68 20.83
N LYS A 984 28.56 -15.78 22.01
CA LYS A 984 29.15 -17.04 22.51
C LYS A 984 28.06 -18.08 22.76
N MET A 985 26.99 -17.69 23.46
CA MET A 985 25.84 -18.53 23.74
C MET A 985 25.17 -19.06 22.46
N ALA A 986 24.98 -18.20 21.45
CA ALA A 986 24.45 -18.60 20.15
C ALA A 986 25.39 -19.59 19.45
N ALA A 987 26.70 -19.36 19.43
CA ALA A 987 27.66 -20.28 18.83
C ALA A 987 27.65 -21.67 19.50
N ASP A 988 27.49 -21.73 20.82
CA ASP A 988 27.41 -22.99 21.57
C ASP A 988 26.09 -23.74 21.32
N ILE A 989 24.95 -23.02 21.26
CA ILE A 989 23.63 -23.58 20.94
C ILE A 989 23.61 -24.14 19.52
N ILE A 990 24.09 -23.36 18.54
CA ILE A 990 24.16 -23.79 17.14
C ILE A 990 25.08 -25.00 16.98
N SER A 991 26.22 -25.04 17.69
CA SER A 991 27.13 -26.20 17.65
C SER A 991 26.42 -27.47 18.15
N LYS A 992 25.68 -27.40 19.27
CA LYS A 992 24.93 -28.54 19.82
C LYS A 992 23.88 -29.06 18.83
N GLU A 993 22.98 -28.20 18.36
CA GLU A 993 21.90 -28.56 17.43
C GLU A 993 22.42 -29.16 16.11
N TRP A 994 23.61 -28.75 15.66
CA TRP A 994 24.19 -29.21 14.40
C TRP A 994 25.10 -30.44 14.52
N ASP A 995 25.71 -30.70 15.68
CA ASP A 995 26.61 -31.85 15.88
C ASP A 995 25.91 -33.14 16.37
N GLU A 996 24.72 -33.07 16.98
CA GLU A 996 23.99 -34.25 17.47
C GLU A 996 23.78 -35.33 16.39
N GLU A 997 23.60 -34.95 15.12
CA GLU A 997 23.46 -35.90 13.99
C GLU A 997 24.71 -36.77 13.75
N LYS A 998 25.92 -36.28 14.06
CA LYS A 998 27.16 -37.09 13.89
C LYS A 998 27.28 -38.22 14.92
N SER A 999 26.49 -38.18 15.99
CA SER A 999 26.53 -39.17 17.07
C SER A 999 25.62 -40.39 16.84
N ASN A 1000 24.71 -40.34 15.86
CA ASN A 1000 23.65 -41.32 15.71
C ASN A 1000 24.04 -42.47 14.73
N PRO A 1001 24.38 -43.70 15.17
CA PRO A 1001 25.11 -44.66 14.34
C PRO A 1001 24.30 -45.35 13.22
N ASN A 1002 23.00 -45.06 13.11
CA ASN A 1002 22.05 -45.84 12.31
C ASN A 1002 21.90 -45.39 10.84
N TYR A 1003 22.52 -44.28 10.44
CA TYR A 1003 22.57 -43.85 9.04
C TYR A 1003 23.90 -44.23 8.36
N LYS A 1004 24.12 -45.54 8.16
CA LYS A 1004 25.09 -46.02 7.17
C LYS A 1004 24.42 -46.27 5.81
N GLU A 1005 25.07 -45.71 4.81
CA GLU A 1005 24.68 -45.64 3.41
C GLU A 1005 24.09 -46.92 2.79
N LYS A 1006 23.04 -46.74 1.97
CA LYS A 1006 22.71 -47.65 0.87
C LYS A 1006 22.99 -46.99 -0.49
N SER A 1007 24.23 -46.59 -0.70
CA SER A 1007 24.73 -45.94 -1.93
C SER A 1007 25.47 -46.92 -2.87
N SER A 1008 24.96 -48.13 -3.10
CA SER A 1008 25.49 -49.00 -4.17
C SER A 1008 24.50 -50.00 -4.76
N LYS A 1009 23.84 -49.59 -5.86
CA LYS A 1009 23.59 -50.48 -7.02
C LYS A 1009 23.23 -49.65 -8.26
N LYS A 1010 24.10 -49.69 -9.26
CA LYS A 1010 23.75 -49.32 -10.63
C LYS A 1010 22.74 -50.34 -11.16
N SER A 1011 21.68 -49.87 -11.81
CA SER A 1011 20.96 -50.65 -12.82
C SER A 1011 20.33 -49.69 -13.82
N GLU A 1012 20.81 -49.71 -15.05
CA GLU A 1012 20.05 -49.27 -16.21
C GLU A 1012 18.77 -50.13 -16.32
N ILE A 1013 17.67 -49.57 -16.85
CA ILE A 1013 16.84 -50.16 -17.92
C ILE A 1013 15.53 -49.37 -18.11
N ASN A 1014 15.38 -48.88 -19.35
CA ASN A 1014 14.18 -48.61 -20.15
C ASN A 1014 13.00 -47.76 -19.66
N SER A 1015 12.61 -46.91 -20.61
CA SER A 1015 11.39 -46.13 -20.70
C SER A 1015 10.10 -46.97 -20.68
N LYS A 1016 9.06 -46.41 -20.07
CA LYS A 1016 7.66 -46.53 -20.52
C LYS A 1016 6.79 -45.39 -19.98
N LYS A 1017 5.90 -44.87 -20.82
CA LYS A 1017 4.89 -43.87 -20.46
C LYS A 1017 3.72 -44.52 -19.71
N CYS A 1018 3.28 -43.90 -18.62
CA CYS A 1018 1.90 -43.71 -18.14
C CYS A 1018 2.00 -42.60 -17.07
N GLY A 1019 1.07 -41.65 -16.90
CA GLY A 1019 -0.29 -41.59 -17.41
C GLY A 1019 -1.28 -41.97 -16.30
N GLY A 1020 -1.55 -41.04 -15.37
CA GLY A 1020 -2.44 -41.27 -14.24
C GLY A 1020 -2.21 -40.24 -13.13
N SER A 1021 -3.22 -39.42 -12.85
CA SER A 1021 -3.38 -38.70 -11.59
C SER A 1021 -3.76 -39.67 -10.49
N ASP A 1022 -3.17 -39.57 -9.29
CA ASP A 1022 -3.74 -40.22 -8.11
C ASP A 1022 -3.60 -39.36 -6.85
N GLN A 1023 -4.69 -39.34 -6.08
CA GLN A 1023 -4.83 -38.63 -4.81
C GLN A 1023 -4.26 -39.50 -3.68
N PHE A 1024 -3.61 -38.89 -2.69
CA PHE A 1024 -3.07 -39.63 -1.54
C PHE A 1024 -4.19 -40.13 -0.62
N TYR A 1025 -4.50 -41.42 -0.70
CA TYR A 1025 -5.30 -42.13 0.30
C TYR A 1025 -4.43 -42.67 1.43
N ILE A 1026 -4.74 -42.27 2.67
CA ILE A 1026 -4.06 -42.75 3.88
C ILE A 1026 -4.53 -44.17 4.22
N LYS A 1027 -3.58 -45.11 4.37
CA LYS A 1027 -3.87 -46.50 4.78
C LYS A 1027 -3.53 -46.71 6.25
N LYS A 1028 -4.56 -46.92 7.09
CA LYS A 1028 -4.38 -47.33 8.50
C LYS A 1028 -3.69 -48.71 8.58
N ILE A 1029 -2.69 -48.79 9.44
CA ILE A 1029 -2.11 -49.99 10.04
C ILE A 1029 -1.99 -49.62 11.53
N GLY A 1030 -2.44 -50.39 12.51
CA GLY A 1030 -2.79 -51.81 12.50
C GLY A 1030 -2.12 -52.41 13.73
N GLU A 1031 -2.85 -52.47 14.84
CA GLU A 1031 -2.32 -52.84 16.15
C GLU A 1031 -1.70 -54.24 16.15
N ASN A 1032 -0.63 -54.42 16.92
CA ASN A 1032 -0.32 -55.73 17.49
C ASN A 1032 0.40 -55.57 18.82
N GLN A 1033 -0.22 -56.11 19.87
CA GLN A 1033 0.37 -56.24 21.19
C GLN A 1033 1.43 -57.35 21.18
N ASN A 1034 2.51 -57.19 21.94
CA ASN A 1034 3.04 -58.29 22.74
C ASN A 1034 3.96 -57.78 23.86
N SER A 1035 3.66 -58.22 25.07
CA SER A 1035 4.38 -57.91 26.30
C SER A 1035 5.54 -58.88 26.54
N ALA A 1036 6.69 -58.39 27.00
CA ALA A 1036 7.66 -59.18 27.75
C ALA A 1036 8.40 -58.32 28.78
N SER A 1037 8.24 -58.65 30.06
CA SER A 1037 8.87 -58.00 31.21
C SER A 1037 10.27 -58.53 31.50
N MET A 1038 11.19 -57.68 31.96
CA MET A 1038 12.17 -58.12 32.96
C MET A 1038 12.65 -56.97 33.87
N ASN A 1039 13.16 -57.34 35.04
CA ASN A 1039 13.18 -56.53 36.27
C ASN A 1039 14.61 -56.26 36.77
N LEU A 1040 14.74 -55.23 37.63
CA LEU A 1040 15.84 -55.00 38.60
C LEU A 1040 17.22 -54.62 38.00
N HIS A 1041 18.10 -53.84 38.65
CA HIS A 1041 18.34 -53.73 40.10
C HIS A 1041 18.88 -52.35 40.53
N ILE A 1042 18.51 -51.90 41.74
CA ILE A 1042 19.10 -50.77 42.48
C ILE A 1042 20.33 -51.24 43.27
N LYS A 1043 21.33 -50.36 43.47
CA LYS A 1043 22.24 -50.39 44.64
C LYS A 1043 22.66 -48.99 45.11
N ASP A 1044 22.45 -48.74 46.40
CA ASP A 1044 22.84 -47.55 47.16
C ASP A 1044 24.29 -47.58 47.70
N GLY A 1045 24.75 -46.43 48.21
CA GLY A 1045 25.91 -46.26 49.08
C GLY A 1045 26.29 -44.78 49.25
N SER A 1046 25.64 -44.02 50.15
CA SER A 1046 25.96 -43.83 51.58
C SER A 1046 27.16 -42.89 51.88
N GLY A 1047 26.91 -41.77 52.60
CA GLY A 1047 27.89 -40.73 52.97
C GLY A 1047 28.88 -41.09 54.09
N PRO A 1048 29.54 -40.10 54.77
CA PRO A 1048 28.83 -39.19 55.70
C PRO A 1048 29.39 -37.72 55.81
N GLN A 1049 28.86 -36.95 56.78
CA GLN A 1049 29.09 -35.51 57.06
C GLN A 1049 30.24 -35.22 58.07
N GLN A 1050 30.80 -33.99 58.05
CA GLN A 1050 31.24 -33.15 59.21
C GLN A 1050 31.77 -31.78 58.70
N THR A 1051 31.04 -30.65 58.83
CA THR A 1051 31.00 -29.61 59.91
C THR A 1051 32.15 -28.57 59.99
N LEU A 1052 31.80 -27.32 59.64
CA LEU A 1052 32.18 -26.01 60.23
C LEU A 1052 33.66 -25.51 60.27
N SER A 1053 33.94 -24.39 59.57
CA SER A 1053 34.41 -23.11 60.16
C SER A 1053 34.65 -22.01 59.11
N ASP A 1054 34.36 -20.74 59.44
CA ASP A 1054 34.60 -19.57 58.57
C ASP A 1054 36.08 -19.19 58.38
N GLN A 1055 36.45 -18.69 57.19
CA GLN A 1055 36.99 -17.33 56.94
C GLN A 1055 37.87 -17.23 55.66
N ASN A 1056 37.50 -16.25 54.82
CA ASN A 1056 38.32 -15.47 53.88
C ASN A 1056 39.10 -16.11 52.70
N SER A 1057 38.78 -15.58 51.51
CA SER A 1057 39.66 -15.34 50.35
C SER A 1057 40.45 -16.53 49.77
N GLY A 1058 39.89 -17.17 48.74
CA GLY A 1058 40.59 -18.10 47.86
C GLY A 1058 39.86 -18.23 46.52
N GLY A 1059 40.60 -18.13 45.41
CA GLY A 1059 40.05 -17.97 44.07
C GLY A 1059 39.07 -19.05 43.59
N TYR A 1060 38.06 -18.61 42.83
CA TYR A 1060 37.34 -19.51 41.94
C TYR A 1060 38.24 -19.87 40.76
N ASN A 1061 38.38 -21.18 40.52
CA ASN A 1061 39.22 -21.71 39.47
C ASN A 1061 38.70 -21.30 38.09
N ASN A 1062 39.48 -20.49 37.38
CA ASN A 1062 39.41 -20.42 35.92
C ASN A 1062 39.84 -21.77 35.34
N SER A 1063 38.91 -22.72 35.22
CA SER A 1063 39.08 -23.82 34.28
C SER A 1063 39.06 -23.21 32.89
N ILE A 1064 40.25 -23.12 32.29
CA ILE A 1064 40.48 -22.64 30.92
C ILE A 1064 39.57 -23.45 29.99
N TYR A 1065 38.56 -22.80 29.42
CA TYR A 1065 37.77 -23.38 28.34
C TYR A 1065 38.63 -23.41 27.09
N ASP A 1066 38.96 -24.63 26.65
CA ASP A 1066 39.85 -24.89 25.51
C ASP A 1066 39.18 -24.42 24.20
N SER A 1067 39.76 -23.41 23.56
CA SER A 1067 39.11 -22.61 22.52
C SER A 1067 39.11 -23.26 21.13
N ASN A 1068 39.11 -24.59 21.05
CA ASN A 1068 39.41 -25.37 19.85
C ASN A 1068 38.27 -26.26 19.32
N THR A 1069 37.03 -26.09 19.80
CA THR A 1069 35.92 -27.03 19.49
C THR A 1069 34.64 -26.43 18.89
N ASN A 1070 34.57 -25.13 18.57
CA ASN A 1070 33.32 -24.55 18.03
C ASN A 1070 33.21 -24.80 16.51
N ASN A 1071 32.16 -25.53 16.10
CA ASN A 1071 31.91 -25.93 14.71
C ASN A 1071 31.20 -24.84 13.85
N VAL A 1072 30.90 -23.69 14.45
CA VAL A 1072 30.19 -22.56 13.83
C VAL A 1072 31.17 -21.54 13.25
N LEU A 1073 30.89 -21.06 12.04
CA LEU A 1073 31.72 -20.07 11.36
C LEU A 1073 31.23 -18.64 11.65
N LEU A 1074 32.09 -17.80 12.21
CA LEU A 1074 31.85 -16.35 12.26
C LEU A 1074 32.14 -15.75 10.89
N VAL A 1075 31.11 -15.18 10.25
CA VAL A 1075 31.18 -14.62 8.89
C VAL A 1075 30.73 -13.16 8.86
N ARG A 1076 31.22 -12.42 7.85
CA ARG A 1076 30.64 -11.13 7.45
C ARG A 1076 29.83 -11.35 6.18
N GLU A 1077 29.01 -10.38 5.79
CA GLU A 1077 28.36 -10.38 4.48
C GLU A 1077 28.77 -9.18 3.61
N GLY A 1078 28.66 -9.40 2.29
CA GLY A 1078 28.88 -8.37 1.27
C GLY A 1078 27.64 -7.52 0.97
N GLY A 1079 26.47 -7.99 1.41
CA GLY A 1079 25.21 -7.26 1.37
C GLY A 1079 25.09 -6.18 2.46
N SER A 1080 23.90 -5.59 2.54
CA SER A 1080 23.50 -4.57 3.52
C SER A 1080 22.05 -4.84 3.89
N ILE A 1081 21.68 -4.66 5.15
CA ILE A 1081 20.28 -4.57 5.62
C ILE A 1081 20.18 -3.19 6.27
N PRO A 1082 19.51 -2.20 5.64
CA PRO A 1082 19.52 -0.81 6.09
C PRO A 1082 19.08 -0.62 7.55
N ALA A 1083 18.08 -1.39 7.98
CA ALA A 1083 17.51 -1.33 9.32
C ALA A 1083 18.51 -1.66 10.45
N VAL A 1084 19.44 -2.61 10.25
CA VAL A 1084 20.28 -3.15 11.35
C VAL A 1084 21.16 -2.09 12.04
N PRO A 1085 22.03 -1.34 11.33
CA PRO A 1085 22.83 -0.30 11.98
C PRO A 1085 21.98 0.82 12.60
N TRP A 1086 20.82 1.12 11.99
CA TRP A 1086 19.90 2.12 12.53
C TRP A 1086 19.23 1.66 13.82
N LEU A 1087 18.70 0.44 13.88
CA LEU A 1087 18.04 -0.14 15.05
C LEU A 1087 19.02 -0.29 16.24
N GLU A 1088 20.26 -0.73 16.00
CA GLU A 1088 21.28 -0.82 17.06
C GLU A 1088 21.59 0.56 17.67
N LYS A 1089 21.73 1.57 16.80
CA LYS A 1089 21.97 2.97 17.21
C LYS A 1089 20.77 3.59 17.90
N PHE A 1090 19.54 3.27 17.48
CA PHE A 1090 18.29 3.81 18.01
C PHE A 1090 17.95 3.27 19.39
N PHE A 1091 18.06 1.95 19.60
CA PHE A 1091 17.84 1.34 20.92
C PHE A 1091 19.02 1.55 21.89
N GLY A 1092 20.20 1.90 21.37
CA GLY A 1092 21.34 2.36 22.15
C GLY A 1092 22.29 1.26 22.64
N GLY A 1093 23.39 1.67 23.26
CA GLY A 1093 24.56 0.80 23.50
C GLY A 1093 24.40 -0.39 24.46
N ASP A 1094 23.27 -0.53 25.14
CA ASP A 1094 22.91 -1.74 25.91
C ASP A 1094 22.27 -2.84 25.01
N CYS A 1095 21.86 -2.49 23.79
CA CYS A 1095 21.23 -3.39 22.83
C CYS A 1095 22.27 -3.97 21.88
N VAL A 1096 22.16 -5.27 21.59
CA VAL A 1096 23.06 -5.98 20.68
C VAL A 1096 22.27 -6.50 19.48
N CYS A 1097 22.73 -6.26 18.26
CA CYS A 1097 22.18 -6.91 17.07
C CYS A 1097 22.84 -8.28 16.81
N MET A 1098 22.04 -9.27 16.40
CA MET A 1098 22.52 -10.60 16.03
C MET A 1098 21.78 -11.15 14.81
N ASN A 1099 22.53 -11.54 13.78
CA ASN A 1099 22.00 -12.18 12.58
C ASN A 1099 22.37 -13.67 12.56
N ILE A 1100 21.37 -14.53 12.76
CA ILE A 1100 21.49 -15.99 12.74
C ILE A 1100 20.94 -16.50 11.39
N PRO A 1101 21.78 -16.63 10.34
CA PRO A 1101 21.30 -17.08 9.04
C PRO A 1101 20.69 -18.48 9.10
N MET A 1102 19.46 -18.63 8.59
CA MET A 1102 18.87 -19.94 8.29
C MET A 1102 19.11 -20.39 6.83
N GLY A 1103 19.23 -19.44 5.89
CA GLY A 1103 19.44 -19.73 4.47
C GLY A 1103 20.86 -20.20 4.14
N GLN A 1104 21.04 -20.78 2.95
CA GLN A 1104 22.29 -21.35 2.45
C GLN A 1104 22.79 -20.64 1.18
N SER A 1105 24.06 -20.84 0.82
CA SER A 1105 24.65 -20.18 -0.36
C SER A 1105 23.99 -20.54 -1.70
N SER A 1106 23.28 -21.68 -1.76
CA SER A 1106 22.56 -22.17 -2.93
C SER A 1106 21.04 -21.93 -2.91
N ASP A 1107 20.54 -21.08 -2.00
CA ASP A 1107 19.11 -20.81 -1.82
C ASP A 1107 18.51 -19.82 -2.84
N ASN A 1108 19.34 -19.23 -3.71
CA ASN A 1108 18.93 -18.43 -4.88
C ASN A 1108 18.03 -17.22 -4.55
N ALA A 1109 18.28 -16.54 -3.43
CA ALA A 1109 17.66 -15.25 -3.11
C ALA A 1109 17.70 -14.28 -4.29
N HIS A 1110 16.62 -13.53 -4.48
CA HIS A 1110 16.30 -12.67 -5.62
C HIS A 1110 16.24 -13.36 -7.01
N LEU A 1111 16.76 -14.58 -7.17
CA LEU A 1111 16.82 -15.31 -8.44
C LEU A 1111 15.61 -16.25 -8.63
N PRO A 1112 15.44 -16.84 -9.84
CA PRO A 1112 14.46 -17.90 -10.06
C PRO A 1112 14.80 -19.18 -9.29
N ASN A 1113 13.77 -19.96 -8.94
CA ASN A 1113 13.90 -21.16 -8.11
C ASN A 1113 14.56 -20.87 -6.75
N GLU A 1114 14.19 -19.75 -6.14
CA GLU A 1114 14.44 -19.46 -4.73
C GLU A 1114 13.87 -20.59 -3.86
N ARG A 1115 14.64 -20.97 -2.83
CA ARG A 1115 14.37 -22.11 -1.97
C ARG A 1115 14.98 -21.94 -0.59
N ILE A 1116 14.53 -22.75 0.37
CA ILE A 1116 15.22 -22.94 1.65
C ILE A 1116 15.23 -24.41 2.03
N ARG A 1117 16.31 -24.89 2.64
CA ARG A 1117 16.40 -26.29 3.12
C ARG A 1117 15.50 -26.48 4.34
N LEU A 1118 14.60 -27.47 4.29
CA LEU A 1118 13.61 -27.69 5.37
C LEU A 1118 14.27 -27.96 6.74
N VAL A 1119 15.39 -28.69 6.75
CA VAL A 1119 16.16 -28.98 7.97
C VAL A 1119 16.69 -27.69 8.60
N ASN A 1120 17.16 -26.74 7.80
CA ASN A 1120 17.65 -25.46 8.31
C ASN A 1120 16.53 -24.64 8.94
N LEU A 1121 15.35 -24.61 8.32
CA LEU A 1121 14.20 -23.90 8.86
C LEU A 1121 13.74 -24.47 10.20
N ILE A 1122 13.70 -25.81 10.34
CA ILE A 1122 13.30 -26.51 11.56
C ILE A 1122 14.35 -26.35 12.67
N LYS A 1123 15.65 -26.54 12.37
CA LYS A 1123 16.73 -26.35 13.35
C LYS A 1123 16.91 -24.88 13.72
N GLY A 1124 16.67 -23.95 12.79
CA GLY A 1124 16.65 -22.51 13.07
C GLY A 1124 15.63 -22.15 14.15
N ARG A 1125 14.42 -22.71 14.08
CA ARG A 1125 13.39 -22.60 15.14
C ARG A 1125 13.92 -23.12 16.48
N SER A 1126 14.55 -24.30 16.52
CA SER A 1126 15.15 -24.85 17.75
C SER A 1126 16.24 -23.95 18.33
N ILE A 1127 17.15 -23.46 17.48
CA ILE A 1127 18.26 -22.57 17.86
C ILE A 1127 17.72 -21.28 18.49
N VAL A 1128 16.75 -20.63 17.84
CA VAL A 1128 16.16 -19.38 18.33
C VAL A 1128 15.39 -19.61 19.62
N LYS A 1129 14.60 -20.69 19.72
CA LYS A 1129 13.90 -21.10 20.94
C LYS A 1129 14.89 -21.23 22.11
N ASN A 1130 15.93 -22.03 21.93
CA ASN A 1130 16.92 -22.31 22.97
C ASN A 1130 17.70 -21.03 23.36
N LEU A 1131 17.97 -20.14 22.41
CA LEU A 1131 18.64 -18.86 22.67
C LEU A 1131 17.78 -17.91 23.51
N ILE A 1132 16.50 -17.72 23.14
CA ILE A 1132 15.56 -16.88 23.90
C ILE A 1132 15.38 -17.43 25.32
N TYR A 1133 15.26 -18.74 25.46
CA TYR A 1133 15.13 -19.41 26.76
C TYR A 1133 16.34 -19.23 27.68
N GLU A 1134 17.57 -19.40 27.17
CA GLU A 1134 18.78 -19.22 27.98
C GLU A 1134 19.06 -17.74 28.33
N ILE A 1135 18.79 -16.79 27.42
CA ILE A 1135 18.79 -15.35 27.75
C ILE A 1135 17.76 -15.07 28.86
N GLY A 1136 16.59 -15.70 28.77
CA GLY A 1136 15.52 -15.66 29.77
C GLY A 1136 15.91 -16.08 31.18
N LYS A 1137 16.85 -17.02 31.32
CA LYS A 1137 17.39 -17.47 32.62
C LYS A 1137 18.39 -16.49 33.21
N ILE A 1138 19.20 -15.84 32.38
CA ILE A 1138 20.28 -14.95 32.83
C ILE A 1138 19.71 -13.70 33.52
N GLN A 1139 18.50 -13.25 33.13
CA GLN A 1139 17.82 -12.12 33.76
C GLN A 1139 17.00 -12.50 35.02
N THR A 1140 16.78 -13.79 35.30
CA THR A 1140 16.06 -14.26 36.50
C THR A 1140 16.99 -14.62 37.66
N ILE A 1141 18.31 -14.43 37.49
CA ILE A 1141 19.39 -14.67 38.46
C ILE A 1141 19.99 -13.32 38.89
#